data_AF-A0A0H3XM66-F1
#
_entry.id   AF-A0A0H3XM66-F1
#
_cell.length_a   1.000
_cell.length_b   1.000
_cell.length_c   1.000
_cell.angle_alpha   90.00
_cell.angle_beta   90.00
_cell.angle_gamma   90.00
#
_symmetry.space_group_name_H-M   'P 1'
#
loop_
_entity.id
_entity.type
_entity.pdbx_description
1 polymer ?
#
loop_
_entity_poly.entity_id
_entity_poly.type
_entity_poly.pdbx_seq_one_letter_code
_entity_poly.pdbx_strand_id
1 'polypeptide(L)'
;MKSKYFLSFLGFVVLTSAAPSFFPHPVLNNYQDKTSDNSLTTKVGASPNPFHLNIQSSINSPNISSHTNGLGAWGEHTNSSDEIKFLKWDAYEATWDKFVTYYPKITFSLYSSLGGGWLSPKVVQSYDVQTSDLSYQDSAFYIISYDDPSLHLAEVEGETKLTLIKDGSYLYLQLTAFTGAMWSGHDANAQIQVYNATINSTFSLDDFKNKIAKTLSAPITLDSDFSGSLEDANNIPNETNKLDAVLQNAMGYEYDNWKGFVQQYAFNDETKTATTTIKFIYPPTKEQQVWTFQTPISISLTPAYWEKQMADRLNFFPGKVVDPNDPTKLIDDTPKIIPATDKNPKTLIYHTTVSTEFDAKLDDNNKPVELMTVNGEQVPVLDNKFTMTLKDNRTVIPPSESKSKGSEPAMNVYNISLIRKSGPGAQYNVKVVIDNLIPTLQLKWYAWDPKNHPDQNTLITPTLPDGKPNPKYDPEINPKTGTKTQIIWVKRKSDYAFALDPLDNQGQFIKNKADFDEGFISEGSVSGKGVKENFDPTKVKTIEREGADKNNQLEPYANPNASQKKCQISNQDLYWSNSGLWHYIITTEDDQKYEKFVNIGPTFENKYPRFLDTLPDNIAVDFWTTIHGLHLKNYLMTYYNFDSKAIQNLSFEQTVAYWKEYVSNTATQRIPPDPHPHNFTDLSSIAELAGAVKMNATNIETAKATIVSEVEERLKKYKLVYNIDYAIYINGQILSECNEQLDPLFNYGSDGWAWLTIDVRALPTSTLAINHHLMKVGNNKKYDPTKATDLSKIKFADQTFDFTKQNPADLKKWILGYISNVLKEGKYQIVYQTDYVVKPLNDKSLAEFISNNHPDALGKTHLTIIIQAVDTSLIAVGSTSFDLINDPNATPPGPPPIPTPTPTPTPFPDNPGSWISKSSNLAWFLPLIIGTSTIVIVTIIYVKYKRKKGIGGKRVIKGTRK
;
A
#
# COMPACT_ATOMS: atom_id res chain seq x y z
N MET A 1 -1.62 23.55 -14.61
CA MET A 1 -1.98 24.92 -14.17
C MET A 1 -0.78 25.52 -13.45
N LYS A 2 -0.50 26.78 -13.81
CA LYS A 2 0.48 27.80 -13.36
C LYS A 2 1.49 27.52 -12.23
N SER A 3 2.75 27.80 -12.58
CA SER A 3 3.89 28.11 -11.72
C SER A 3 3.82 29.53 -11.12
N LYS A 4 4.66 29.77 -10.10
CA LYS A 4 5.33 31.03 -9.67
C LYS A 4 6.04 30.67 -8.34
N TYR A 5 7.34 30.86 -8.15
CA TYR A 5 8.03 32.15 -8.08
C TYR A 5 9.50 32.06 -8.54
N PHE A 6 9.91 33.12 -9.23
CA PHE A 6 11.28 33.49 -9.58
C PHE A 6 11.37 35.02 -9.40
N LEU A 7 12.41 35.51 -8.71
CA LEU A 7 13.02 36.86 -8.82
C LEU A 7 14.18 36.88 -7.80
N SER A 8 15.44 36.69 -8.16
CA SER A 8 16.38 37.55 -8.91
C SER A 8 16.75 38.88 -8.22
N PHE A 9 18.01 39.03 -7.83
CA PHE A 9 18.74 40.29 -8.00
C PHE A 9 20.19 40.03 -8.41
N LEU A 10 20.59 40.74 -9.47
CA LEU A 10 21.88 40.72 -10.15
C LEU A 10 22.99 41.41 -9.34
N GLY A 11 24.22 40.95 -9.57
CA GLY A 11 25.45 41.72 -9.38
C GLY A 11 26.56 41.16 -10.27
N PHE A 12 26.81 41.81 -11.42
CA PHE A 12 27.89 41.55 -12.38
C PHE A 12 29.28 41.83 -11.76
N VAL A 13 30.25 40.93 -11.95
CA VAL A 13 31.68 41.27 -12.15
C VAL A 13 32.33 40.25 -13.11
N VAL A 14 33.26 40.77 -13.90
CA VAL A 14 33.89 40.32 -15.14
C VAL A 14 34.91 39.17 -14.99
N LEU A 15 35.07 38.43 -16.08
CA LEU A 15 36.12 37.46 -16.44
C LEU A 15 37.55 37.84 -16.00
N THR A 16 38.27 36.87 -15.42
CA THR A 16 39.67 36.57 -15.79
C THR A 16 39.99 35.10 -15.49
N SER A 17 40.51 34.40 -16.49
CA SER A 17 41.16 33.10 -16.41
C SER A 17 42.46 33.15 -15.61
N ALA A 18 42.64 32.27 -14.63
CA ALA A 18 43.92 31.99 -14.00
C ALA A 18 44.13 30.47 -13.93
N ALA A 19 45.17 30.00 -14.63
CA ALA A 19 45.69 28.65 -14.52
C ALA A 19 46.44 28.46 -13.18
N PRO A 20 46.39 27.29 -12.55
CA PRO A 20 47.37 26.92 -11.55
C PRO A 20 48.50 26.11 -12.20
N SER A 21 49.64 26.76 -12.38
CA SER A 21 50.94 26.13 -12.61
C SER A 21 51.52 25.66 -11.27
N PHE A 22 51.77 24.36 -11.11
CA PHE A 22 52.70 23.85 -10.11
C PHE A 22 53.63 22.82 -10.78
N PHE A 23 54.83 23.31 -11.09
CA PHE A 23 56.01 22.52 -11.44
C PHE A 23 56.63 21.94 -10.15
N PRO A 24 57.15 20.69 -10.17
CA PRO A 24 58.26 20.33 -9.31
C PRO A 24 59.59 20.68 -10.00
N HIS A 25 60.43 21.43 -9.29
CA HIS A 25 61.80 21.78 -9.67
C HIS A 25 62.73 20.55 -9.76
N PRO A 26 63.79 20.60 -10.60
CA PRO A 26 64.83 19.60 -10.64
C PRO A 26 65.87 19.87 -9.53
N VAL A 27 66.14 18.85 -8.71
CA VAL A 27 67.25 18.89 -7.74
C VAL A 27 68.53 18.47 -8.45
N LEU A 28 69.37 19.45 -8.75
CA LEU A 28 70.81 19.31 -8.98
C LEU A 28 71.48 19.11 -7.63
N ASN A 29 72.24 18.03 -7.46
CA ASN A 29 73.31 17.97 -6.46
C ASN A 29 74.57 17.34 -7.06
N ASN A 30 75.66 18.08 -6.88
CA ASN A 30 77.05 17.71 -7.17
C ASN A 30 77.47 16.45 -6.41
N TYR A 31 78.34 15.64 -7.00
CA TYR A 31 79.46 15.03 -6.28
C TYR A 31 80.63 14.77 -7.24
N GLN A 32 81.79 15.32 -6.88
CA GLN A 32 83.09 15.04 -7.49
C GLN A 32 83.76 13.81 -6.81
N ASP A 33 84.55 13.12 -7.64
CA ASP A 33 85.81 12.41 -7.38
C ASP A 33 85.91 10.98 -6.82
N LYS A 34 86.73 10.20 -7.58
CA LYS A 34 87.49 8.95 -7.31
C LYS A 34 86.68 7.64 -7.32
N THR A 35 87.04 6.56 -8.02
CA THR A 35 88.28 6.08 -8.69
C THR A 35 87.89 5.20 -9.91
N SER A 36 88.80 5.07 -10.88
CA SER A 36 88.66 4.28 -12.11
C SER A 36 88.47 2.78 -11.86
N ASP A 37 87.37 2.23 -12.37
CA ASP A 37 87.22 0.80 -12.67
C ASP A 37 86.76 0.66 -14.12
N ASN A 38 87.56 0.00 -14.95
CA ASN A 38 87.29 -0.21 -16.37
C ASN A 38 86.42 -1.48 -16.51
N SER A 39 85.11 -1.36 -16.27
CA SER A 39 84.14 -2.32 -16.83
C SER A 39 82.73 -1.72 -16.95
N LEU A 40 82.16 -1.85 -18.16
CA LEU A 40 80.74 -1.71 -18.54
C LEU A 40 80.03 -0.37 -18.24
N THR A 41 80.05 0.55 -19.21
CA THR A 41 79.08 1.65 -19.29
C THR A 41 77.84 1.23 -20.12
N THR A 42 76.99 0.36 -19.58
CA THR A 42 75.63 0.19 -20.11
C THR A 42 74.71 1.29 -19.56
N LYS A 43 74.62 2.42 -20.26
CA LYS A 43 73.58 3.44 -20.03
C LYS A 43 72.27 2.99 -20.67
N VAL A 44 71.41 2.25 -19.95
CA VAL A 44 69.93 2.36 -20.02
C VAL A 44 69.36 1.88 -18.68
N GLY A 45 68.52 2.71 -18.04
CA GLY A 45 67.77 2.34 -16.84
C GLY A 45 66.77 1.22 -17.17
N ALA A 46 67.03 0.04 -16.63
CA ALA A 46 66.29 -1.16 -16.93
C ALA A 46 65.16 -1.33 -15.92
N SER A 47 63.99 -0.81 -16.30
CA SER A 47 62.68 -1.28 -15.87
C SER A 47 62.11 -2.04 -17.07
N PRO A 48 61.36 -3.16 -16.91
CA PRO A 48 60.86 -3.93 -18.04
C PRO A 48 60.17 -3.01 -19.04
N ASN A 49 60.82 -2.86 -20.19
CA ASN A 49 60.37 -1.97 -21.23
C ASN A 49 59.26 -2.70 -22.00
N PRO A 50 58.00 -2.22 -21.99
CA PRO A 50 56.86 -2.88 -22.63
C PRO A 50 57.03 -3.11 -24.14
N PHE A 51 57.99 -2.42 -24.76
CA PHE A 51 58.27 -2.48 -26.18
C PHE A 51 59.31 -3.53 -26.56
N HIS A 52 59.97 -4.16 -25.58
CA HIS A 52 60.97 -5.22 -25.75
C HIS A 52 61.91 -4.95 -26.93
N LEU A 53 62.67 -3.84 -26.91
CA LEU A 53 63.49 -3.43 -28.06
C LEU A 53 64.78 -4.26 -28.15
N ASN A 54 65.32 -4.43 -29.36
CA ASN A 54 66.63 -5.06 -29.55
C ASN A 54 67.68 -4.49 -28.60
N ILE A 55 68.41 -5.36 -27.91
CA ILE A 55 69.44 -4.95 -26.95
C ILE A 55 70.77 -4.90 -27.69
N GLN A 56 71.37 -3.71 -27.76
CA GLN A 56 72.71 -3.52 -28.31
C GLN A 56 73.72 -3.50 -27.17
N SER A 57 74.71 -4.40 -27.20
CA SER A 57 75.82 -4.42 -26.27
C SER A 57 77.14 -4.28 -27.04
N SER A 58 77.89 -3.22 -26.74
CA SER A 58 79.27 -3.06 -27.20
C SER A 58 80.17 -3.93 -26.32
N ILE A 59 80.71 -5.00 -26.88
CA ILE A 59 81.55 -5.97 -26.19
C ILE A 59 82.95 -5.73 -26.69
N ASN A 60 83.70 -4.81 -26.09
CA ASN A 60 85.10 -4.62 -26.50
C ASN A 60 85.93 -5.75 -25.87
N SER A 61 85.88 -6.95 -26.45
CA SER A 61 86.62 -8.08 -25.90
C SER A 61 88.12 -7.84 -26.00
N PRO A 62 88.92 -8.35 -25.04
CA PRO A 62 90.33 -8.56 -25.31
C PRO A 62 90.50 -9.42 -26.57
N ASN A 63 91.55 -9.14 -27.34
CA ASN A 63 91.95 -9.99 -28.45
C ASN A 63 92.62 -11.23 -27.87
N ILE A 64 91.92 -12.37 -27.88
CA ILE A 64 92.42 -13.62 -27.33
C ILE A 64 93.23 -14.30 -28.42
N SER A 65 94.53 -14.43 -28.18
CA SER A 65 95.44 -15.09 -29.10
C SER A 65 96.13 -16.29 -28.46
N SER A 66 96.19 -17.39 -29.18
CA SER A 66 97.03 -18.54 -28.83
C SER A 66 98.13 -18.69 -29.86
N HIS A 67 99.32 -19.05 -29.38
CA HIS A 67 100.49 -19.22 -30.20
C HIS A 67 101.32 -20.41 -29.73
N THR A 68 101.63 -21.32 -30.63
CA THR A 68 102.53 -22.45 -30.38
C THR A 68 103.81 -22.25 -31.18
N ASN A 69 104.95 -22.16 -30.48
CA ASN A 69 106.29 -22.01 -31.06
C ASN A 69 106.89 -23.38 -31.40
N GLY A 70 107.41 -23.55 -32.60
CA GLY A 70 107.87 -24.86 -33.12
C GLY A 70 109.18 -25.46 -32.54
N LEU A 71 109.70 -25.02 -31.39
CA LEU A 71 110.99 -25.49 -30.86
C LEU A 71 110.84 -26.44 -29.67
N GLY A 72 110.71 -27.75 -29.94
CA GLY A 72 111.26 -28.78 -29.05
C GLY A 72 110.34 -29.76 -28.32
N ALA A 73 109.05 -29.91 -28.68
CA ALA A 73 108.23 -31.04 -28.21
C ALA A 73 107.11 -31.39 -29.21
N TRP A 74 106.96 -32.68 -29.52
CA TRP A 74 105.90 -33.20 -30.38
C TRP A 74 104.56 -33.15 -29.64
N GLY A 75 103.55 -32.48 -30.21
CA GLY A 75 102.17 -32.48 -29.70
C GLY A 75 101.86 -31.44 -28.61
N GLU A 76 102.62 -30.34 -28.51
CA GLU A 76 102.25 -29.24 -27.62
C GLU A 76 101.07 -28.44 -28.18
N HIS A 77 99.99 -28.41 -27.40
CA HIS A 77 98.84 -27.56 -27.65
C HIS A 77 98.86 -26.39 -26.67
N THR A 78 98.66 -25.19 -27.19
CA THR A 78 98.40 -24.01 -26.36
C THR A 78 96.96 -23.61 -26.54
N ASN A 79 96.32 -23.23 -25.42
CA ASN A 79 95.03 -22.56 -25.45
C ASN A 79 95.12 -21.27 -24.64
N SER A 80 94.41 -20.26 -25.12
CA SER A 80 94.12 -19.05 -24.37
C SER A 80 92.63 -18.89 -24.32
N SER A 81 92.08 -18.63 -23.14
CA SER A 81 90.66 -18.38 -22.96
C SER A 81 90.43 -17.22 -22.02
N ASP A 82 89.38 -16.46 -22.28
CA ASP A 82 88.90 -15.41 -21.39
C ASP A 82 87.38 -15.38 -21.37
N GLU A 83 86.82 -14.91 -20.25
CA GLU A 83 85.39 -14.83 -20.02
C GLU A 83 84.94 -13.39 -19.84
N ILE A 84 83.99 -12.98 -20.68
CA ILE A 84 83.51 -11.61 -20.74
C ILE A 84 82.06 -11.57 -20.34
N LYS A 85 81.84 -11.01 -19.17
CA LYS A 85 80.51 -10.61 -18.73
C LYS A 85 80.02 -9.45 -19.57
N PHE A 86 78.95 -9.62 -20.35
CA PHE A 86 78.54 -8.58 -21.32
C PHE A 86 77.06 -8.15 -21.24
N LEU A 87 76.20 -8.94 -20.59
CA LEU A 87 74.81 -8.55 -20.38
C LEU A 87 74.31 -9.04 -19.02
N LYS A 88 73.56 -8.19 -18.33
CA LYS A 88 72.70 -8.57 -17.22
C LYS A 88 71.27 -8.73 -17.74
N TRP A 89 70.80 -9.96 -17.96
CA TRP A 89 69.52 -10.21 -18.64
C TRP A 89 68.31 -9.87 -17.76
N ASP A 90 68.41 -10.04 -16.44
CA ASP A 90 67.33 -9.76 -15.49
C ASP A 90 67.05 -8.26 -15.30
N ALA A 91 67.92 -7.41 -15.86
CA ALA A 91 67.67 -5.99 -16.01
C ALA A 91 66.52 -5.74 -17.00
N TYR A 92 66.36 -6.61 -18.00
CA TYR A 92 65.40 -6.44 -19.09
C TYR A 92 64.10 -7.21 -18.85
N GLU A 93 64.16 -8.36 -18.17
CA GLU A 93 63.00 -9.18 -17.86
C GLU A 93 63.06 -9.83 -16.48
N ALA A 94 61.90 -9.99 -15.83
CA ALA A 94 61.83 -10.49 -14.46
C ALA A 94 62.18 -11.99 -14.33
N THR A 95 62.03 -12.76 -15.40
CA THR A 95 62.34 -14.19 -15.44
C THR A 95 63.07 -14.56 -16.72
N TRP A 96 63.91 -15.59 -16.64
CA TRP A 96 64.64 -16.08 -17.81
C TRP A 96 63.70 -16.53 -18.92
N ASP A 97 62.61 -17.24 -18.59
CA ASP A 97 61.63 -17.71 -19.58
C ASP A 97 61.00 -16.55 -20.36
N LYS A 98 60.69 -15.44 -19.69
CA LYS A 98 60.20 -14.22 -20.36
C LYS A 98 61.29 -13.57 -21.21
N PHE A 99 62.52 -13.51 -20.68
CA PHE A 99 63.67 -12.99 -21.42
C PHE A 99 63.85 -13.74 -22.74
N VAL A 100 63.95 -15.07 -22.73
CA VAL A 100 64.15 -15.85 -23.96
C VAL A 100 62.91 -15.89 -24.86
N THR A 101 61.70 -15.68 -24.32
CA THR A 101 60.47 -15.56 -25.12
C THR A 101 60.53 -14.31 -26.00
N TYR A 102 60.92 -13.17 -25.44
CA TYR A 102 61.02 -11.91 -26.18
C TYR A 102 62.32 -11.75 -26.93
N TYR A 103 63.40 -12.32 -26.40
CA TYR A 103 64.75 -12.23 -26.94
C TYR A 103 65.29 -13.63 -27.28
N PRO A 104 64.70 -14.36 -28.23
CA PRO A 104 65.13 -15.71 -28.54
C PRO A 104 66.41 -15.75 -29.36
N LYS A 105 66.94 -14.62 -29.85
CA LYS A 105 68.12 -14.65 -30.72
C LYS A 105 69.17 -13.62 -30.29
N ILE A 106 70.44 -13.99 -30.41
CA ILE A 106 71.58 -13.09 -30.23
C ILE A 106 72.51 -13.18 -31.42
N THR A 107 72.96 -12.04 -31.92
CA THR A 107 73.84 -11.92 -33.08
C THR A 107 75.15 -11.26 -32.66
N PHE A 108 76.29 -11.87 -32.98
CA PHE A 108 77.61 -11.35 -32.67
C PHE A 108 78.30 -10.83 -33.93
N SER A 109 79.04 -9.73 -33.79
CA SER A 109 80.04 -9.30 -34.77
C SER A 109 81.43 -9.59 -34.21
N LEU A 110 82.16 -10.50 -34.85
CA LEU A 110 83.47 -10.95 -34.38
C LEU A 110 84.52 -10.95 -35.50
N TYR A 111 85.78 -10.83 -35.09
CA TYR A 111 86.95 -11.09 -35.90
C TYR A 111 87.59 -12.38 -35.40
N SER A 112 87.86 -13.30 -36.32
CA SER A 112 88.69 -14.47 -36.06
C SER A 112 89.78 -14.56 -37.12
N SER A 113 90.99 -14.92 -36.71
CA SER A 113 92.07 -15.20 -37.65
C SER A 113 92.89 -16.41 -37.24
N LEU A 114 93.26 -17.21 -38.23
CA LEU A 114 94.21 -18.31 -38.10
C LEU A 114 95.37 -18.09 -39.05
N GLY A 115 96.60 -18.37 -38.62
CA GLY A 115 97.78 -18.28 -39.48
C GLY A 115 98.91 -19.20 -39.02
N GLY A 116 99.64 -19.77 -39.98
CA GLY A 116 100.84 -20.57 -39.69
C GLY A 116 101.72 -20.82 -40.92
N GLY A 117 103.02 -21.01 -40.71
CA GLY A 117 103.99 -21.44 -41.74
C GLY A 117 105.25 -20.56 -41.89
N TRP A 118 106.41 -21.21 -42.10
CA TRP A 118 107.74 -20.57 -42.19
C TRP A 118 108.03 -19.88 -43.55
N LEU A 119 107.31 -20.25 -44.63
CA LEU A 119 107.62 -19.79 -45.99
C LEU A 119 106.46 -19.08 -46.72
N SER A 120 105.29 -18.95 -46.08
CA SER A 120 104.23 -18.04 -46.51
C SER A 120 103.22 -17.85 -45.37
N PRO A 121 103.09 -16.63 -44.79
CA PRO A 121 102.08 -16.36 -43.78
C PRO A 121 100.72 -16.21 -44.49
N LYS A 122 100.05 -17.33 -44.76
CA LYS A 122 98.65 -17.28 -45.21
C LYS A 122 97.79 -17.11 -43.95
N VAL A 123 97.34 -15.88 -43.71
CA VAL A 123 96.39 -15.58 -42.63
C VAL A 123 94.99 -15.70 -43.22
N VAL A 124 94.18 -16.62 -42.70
CA VAL A 124 92.74 -16.64 -42.97
C VAL A 124 92.09 -15.72 -41.95
N GLN A 125 91.49 -14.62 -42.42
CA GLN A 125 90.72 -13.69 -41.60
C GLN A 125 89.25 -13.83 -41.97
N SER A 126 88.37 -13.94 -40.98
CA SER A 126 86.93 -13.81 -41.18
C SER A 126 86.35 -12.73 -40.28
N TYR A 127 85.43 -11.98 -40.86
CA TYR A 127 84.50 -11.11 -40.17
C TYR A 127 83.12 -11.73 -40.31
N ASP A 128 82.69 -12.46 -39.28
CA ASP A 128 81.43 -13.20 -39.30
C ASP A 128 80.37 -12.54 -38.43
N VAL A 129 79.13 -12.62 -38.91
CA VAL A 129 77.92 -12.30 -38.16
C VAL A 129 77.26 -13.62 -37.77
N GLN A 130 77.43 -14.04 -36.52
CA GLN A 130 76.91 -15.32 -36.03
C GLN A 130 75.62 -15.09 -35.24
N THR A 131 74.55 -15.84 -35.52
CA THR A 131 73.28 -15.74 -34.78
C THR A 131 72.98 -17.02 -34.02
N SER A 132 72.78 -16.90 -32.71
CA SER A 132 72.38 -17.98 -31.80
C SER A 132 70.93 -17.89 -31.40
N ASP A 133 70.29 -19.04 -31.25
CA ASP A 133 69.04 -19.16 -30.51
C ASP A 133 69.35 -19.20 -29.00
N LEU A 134 68.57 -18.48 -28.19
CA LEU A 134 68.64 -18.41 -26.73
C LEU A 134 67.60 -19.34 -26.08
N SER A 135 66.65 -19.87 -26.86
CA SER A 135 65.60 -20.76 -26.37
C SER A 135 66.09 -22.18 -26.03
N TYR A 136 67.30 -22.54 -26.47
CA TYR A 136 67.97 -23.81 -26.14
C TYR A 136 69.25 -23.56 -25.32
N GLN A 137 69.23 -24.03 -24.06
CA GLN A 137 70.37 -24.37 -23.17
C GLN A 137 70.92 -23.35 -22.15
N ASP A 138 71.52 -23.90 -21.07
CA ASP A 138 72.37 -23.23 -20.08
C ASP A 138 73.74 -22.79 -20.66
N SER A 139 74.12 -23.32 -21.83
CA SER A 139 75.26 -22.86 -22.63
C SER A 139 75.04 -23.15 -24.11
N ALA A 140 75.39 -22.23 -25.00
CA ALA A 140 75.37 -22.43 -26.45
C ALA A 140 76.81 -22.36 -26.99
N PHE A 141 77.21 -23.35 -27.79
CA PHE A 141 78.57 -23.49 -28.31
C PHE A 141 78.66 -23.09 -29.78
N TYR A 142 79.59 -22.20 -30.10
CA TYR A 142 79.97 -21.87 -31.48
C TYR A 142 81.44 -22.21 -31.68
N ILE A 143 81.69 -23.25 -32.48
CA ILE A 143 83.03 -23.61 -32.93
C ILE A 143 83.19 -23.03 -34.34
N ILE A 144 84.15 -22.14 -34.51
CA ILE A 144 84.62 -21.72 -35.83
C ILE A 144 85.94 -22.46 -36.05
N SER A 145 85.84 -23.68 -36.57
CA SER A 145 86.98 -24.47 -37.03
C SER A 145 87.21 -24.18 -38.52
N TYR A 146 88.46 -23.88 -38.88
CA TYR A 146 88.84 -23.75 -40.29
C TYR A 146 89.60 -25.00 -40.70
N ASP A 147 88.91 -25.90 -41.40
CA ASP A 147 89.56 -26.93 -42.20
C ASP A 147 89.74 -26.37 -43.61
N ASP A 148 90.81 -25.61 -43.86
CA ASP A 148 91.22 -25.27 -45.22
C ASP A 148 92.09 -26.43 -45.75
N PRO A 149 91.59 -27.22 -46.72
CA PRO A 149 92.34 -28.36 -47.23
C PRO A 149 93.66 -27.98 -47.95
N SER A 150 93.89 -26.69 -48.24
CA SER A 150 95.17 -26.20 -48.76
C SER A 150 96.27 -26.06 -47.71
N LEU A 151 95.94 -26.18 -46.41
CA LEU A 151 96.88 -26.24 -45.29
C LEU A 151 97.32 -27.68 -44.93
N HIS A 152 96.73 -28.72 -45.55
CA HIS A 152 97.05 -30.14 -45.26
C HIS A 152 98.50 -30.59 -45.56
N LEU A 153 99.38 -29.71 -46.04
CA LEU A 153 100.81 -30.02 -46.18
C LEU A 153 101.64 -29.63 -44.94
N ALA A 154 101.05 -28.97 -43.94
CA ALA A 154 101.66 -28.75 -42.64
C ALA A 154 100.62 -29.05 -41.54
N GLU A 155 100.86 -30.09 -40.74
CA GLU A 155 100.01 -30.55 -39.64
C GLU A 155 99.96 -29.49 -38.50
N VAL A 156 99.14 -28.46 -38.70
CA VAL A 156 98.83 -27.40 -37.74
C VAL A 156 97.33 -27.44 -37.43
N GLU A 157 96.97 -27.59 -36.16
CA GLU A 157 95.60 -27.48 -35.69
C GLU A 157 95.35 -26.08 -35.14
N GLY A 158 94.28 -25.43 -35.57
CA GLY A 158 93.89 -24.11 -35.10
C GLY A 158 92.38 -23.99 -34.97
N GLU A 159 91.89 -23.64 -33.79
CA GLU A 159 90.46 -23.48 -33.52
C GLU A 159 90.22 -22.16 -32.77
N THR A 160 89.17 -21.43 -33.15
CA THR A 160 88.63 -20.36 -32.32
C THR A 160 87.20 -20.69 -31.93
N LYS A 161 86.88 -20.54 -30.65
CA LYS A 161 85.60 -20.92 -30.07
C LYS A 161 84.99 -19.75 -29.30
N LEU A 162 83.70 -19.56 -29.49
CA LEU A 162 82.86 -18.63 -28.73
C LEU A 162 81.78 -19.44 -28.02
N THR A 163 81.75 -19.40 -26.68
CA THR A 163 80.71 -20.06 -25.89
C THR A 163 79.89 -18.99 -25.17
N LEU A 164 78.58 -19.02 -25.37
CA LEU A 164 77.65 -18.20 -24.60
C LEU A 164 77.22 -18.98 -23.36
N ILE A 165 77.45 -18.43 -22.18
CA ILE A 165 77.16 -19.06 -20.89
C ILE A 165 76.17 -18.20 -20.13
N LYS A 166 75.08 -18.80 -19.64
CA LYS A 166 74.17 -18.16 -18.70
C LYS A 166 74.59 -18.57 -17.29
N ASP A 167 74.94 -17.58 -16.46
CA ASP A 167 75.20 -17.81 -15.04
C ASP A 167 74.46 -16.75 -14.19
N GLY A 168 73.52 -17.24 -13.40
CA GLY A 168 72.56 -16.42 -12.67
C GLY A 168 71.86 -15.40 -13.58
N SER A 169 71.98 -14.13 -13.22
CA SER A 169 71.41 -12.96 -13.89
C SER A 169 72.20 -12.45 -15.10
N TYR A 170 73.31 -13.12 -15.45
CA TYR A 170 74.25 -12.60 -16.44
C TYR A 170 74.49 -13.57 -17.59
N LEU A 171 74.81 -12.99 -18.74
CA LEU A 171 75.35 -13.69 -19.90
C LEU A 171 76.84 -13.39 -20.02
N TYR A 172 77.61 -14.46 -20.18
CA TYR A 172 79.05 -14.44 -20.36
C TYR A 172 79.40 -14.97 -21.75
N LEU A 173 80.44 -14.40 -22.36
CA LEU A 173 81.09 -14.96 -23.54
C LEU A 173 82.44 -15.53 -23.12
N GLN A 174 82.60 -16.84 -23.25
CA GLN A 174 83.91 -17.46 -23.16
C GLN A 174 84.52 -17.54 -24.56
N LEU A 175 85.61 -16.82 -24.77
CA LEU A 175 86.40 -16.85 -25.98
C LEU A 175 87.56 -17.83 -25.77
N THR A 176 87.79 -18.75 -26.70
CA THR A 176 88.94 -19.64 -26.66
C THR A 176 89.64 -19.59 -28.01
N ALA A 177 90.95 -19.36 -28.00
CA ALA A 177 91.82 -19.59 -29.14
C ALA A 177 92.70 -20.81 -28.81
N PHE A 178 92.79 -21.74 -29.74
CA PHE A 178 93.53 -22.98 -29.62
C PHE A 178 94.47 -23.14 -30.81
N THR A 179 95.71 -23.52 -30.53
CA THR A 179 96.73 -23.81 -31.54
C THR A 179 97.54 -25.04 -31.18
N GLY A 180 97.79 -25.92 -32.14
CA GLY A 180 98.65 -27.09 -32.02
C GLY A 180 99.56 -27.22 -33.24
N ALA A 181 100.82 -27.59 -33.03
CA ALA A 181 101.77 -27.86 -34.11
C ALA A 181 102.33 -29.29 -33.93
N MET A 182 102.20 -30.14 -34.95
CA MET A 182 102.64 -31.54 -34.85
C MET A 182 104.13 -31.73 -35.18
N TRP A 183 104.79 -30.76 -35.82
CA TRP A 183 106.19 -30.87 -36.32
C TRP A 183 107.10 -29.76 -35.78
N SER A 184 108.36 -30.11 -35.47
CA SER A 184 109.39 -29.14 -35.06
C SER A 184 109.66 -28.13 -36.18
N GLY A 185 109.47 -26.84 -35.92
CA GLY A 185 109.75 -25.73 -36.84
C GLY A 185 108.52 -25.01 -37.40
N HIS A 186 107.30 -25.33 -36.99
CA HIS A 186 106.07 -24.66 -37.43
C HIS A 186 105.44 -23.82 -36.31
N ASP A 187 105.10 -22.58 -36.63
CA ASP A 187 104.37 -21.68 -35.75
C ASP A 187 102.89 -21.64 -36.15
N ALA A 188 102.02 -21.67 -35.14
CA ALA A 188 100.57 -21.59 -35.30
C ALA A 188 100.04 -20.41 -34.49
N ASN A 189 99.14 -19.62 -35.07
CA ASN A 189 98.48 -18.49 -34.44
C ASN A 189 96.97 -18.59 -34.61
N ALA A 190 96.24 -18.45 -33.53
CA ALA A 190 94.79 -18.26 -33.53
C ALA A 190 94.45 -16.99 -32.77
N GLN A 191 93.52 -16.19 -33.30
CA GLN A 191 93.03 -14.98 -32.65
C GLN A 191 91.52 -14.88 -32.77
N ILE A 192 90.86 -14.48 -31.69
CA ILE A 192 89.43 -14.16 -31.70
C ILE A 192 89.16 -12.89 -30.89
N GLN A 193 88.32 -12.02 -31.47
CA GLN A 193 87.83 -10.81 -30.83
C GLN A 193 86.35 -10.60 -31.19
N VAL A 194 85.51 -10.31 -30.20
CA VAL A 194 84.12 -9.89 -30.40
C VAL A 194 84.08 -8.37 -30.24
N TYR A 195 83.30 -7.69 -31.08
CA TYR A 195 83.14 -6.24 -31.04
C TYR A 195 81.78 -5.82 -30.50
N ASN A 196 80.71 -6.48 -30.97
CA ASN A 196 79.34 -6.13 -30.67
C ASN A 196 78.48 -7.38 -30.55
N ALA A 197 77.44 -7.30 -29.72
CA ALA A 197 76.33 -8.23 -29.74
C ALA A 197 75.00 -7.48 -29.84
N THR A 198 74.11 -7.98 -30.68
CA THR A 198 72.71 -7.57 -30.76
C THR A 198 71.82 -8.71 -30.31
N ILE A 199 71.04 -8.49 -29.27
CA ILE A 199 70.00 -9.43 -28.85
C ILE A 199 68.71 -9.00 -29.54
N ASN A 200 68.23 -9.84 -30.46
CA ASN A 200 67.09 -9.56 -31.31
C ASN A 200 65.80 -9.91 -30.58
N SER A 201 64.93 -8.92 -30.49
CA SER A 201 63.58 -9.10 -30.01
C SER A 201 62.67 -9.67 -31.09
N THR A 202 61.76 -10.54 -30.69
CA THR A 202 60.62 -10.98 -31.52
C THR A 202 59.37 -10.16 -31.31
N PHE A 203 59.39 -9.18 -30.39
CA PHE A 203 58.25 -8.35 -30.12
C PHE A 203 57.93 -7.43 -31.31
N SER A 204 56.78 -7.67 -31.92
CA SER A 204 56.24 -6.86 -33.00
C SER A 204 55.12 -5.99 -32.47
N LEU A 205 55.32 -4.67 -32.54
CA LEU A 205 54.36 -3.69 -32.07
C LEU A 205 53.04 -3.79 -32.87
N ASP A 206 53.12 -4.06 -34.17
CA ASP A 206 51.96 -4.23 -35.04
C ASP A 206 51.20 -5.51 -34.72
N ASP A 207 51.89 -6.62 -34.46
CA ASP A 207 51.22 -7.88 -34.08
C ASP A 207 50.53 -7.74 -32.72
N PHE A 208 51.17 -7.05 -31.77
CA PHE A 208 50.57 -6.75 -30.47
C PHE A 208 49.32 -5.87 -30.62
N LYS A 209 49.39 -4.79 -31.42
CA LYS A 209 48.23 -3.94 -31.74
C LYS A 209 47.10 -4.73 -32.40
N ASN A 210 47.43 -5.60 -33.37
CA ASN A 210 46.47 -6.43 -34.08
C ASN A 210 45.82 -7.46 -33.16
N LYS A 211 46.57 -8.02 -32.20
CA LYS A 211 46.03 -8.91 -31.17
C LYS A 211 45.01 -8.20 -30.29
N ILE A 212 45.30 -6.97 -29.85
CA ILE A 212 44.36 -6.14 -29.08
C ILE A 212 43.13 -5.80 -29.93
N ALA A 213 43.32 -5.34 -31.17
CA ALA A 213 42.24 -4.99 -32.09
C ALA A 213 41.27 -6.16 -32.32
N LYS A 214 41.82 -7.36 -32.57
CA LYS A 214 41.04 -8.58 -32.76
C LYS A 214 40.20 -8.90 -31.54
N THR A 215 40.78 -8.86 -30.35
CA THR A 215 40.05 -9.17 -29.11
C THR A 215 38.96 -8.14 -28.82
N LEU A 216 39.26 -6.84 -28.97
CA LEU A 216 38.32 -5.74 -28.72
C LEU A 216 37.24 -5.59 -29.79
N SER A 217 37.37 -6.24 -30.95
CA SER A 217 36.31 -6.26 -31.97
C SER A 217 35.12 -7.17 -31.63
N ALA A 218 35.29 -8.07 -30.65
CA ALA A 218 34.22 -8.95 -30.19
C ALA A 218 33.21 -8.18 -29.31
N PRO A 219 31.91 -8.42 -29.47
CA PRO A 219 30.89 -7.78 -28.64
C PRO A 219 30.96 -8.25 -27.19
N ILE A 220 30.78 -7.31 -26.25
CA ILE A 220 30.73 -7.58 -24.80
C ILE A 220 29.32 -7.30 -24.28
N THR A 221 28.77 -8.24 -23.51
CA THR A 221 27.50 -8.05 -22.79
C THR A 221 27.76 -7.62 -21.35
N LEU A 222 27.12 -6.52 -20.96
CA LEU A 222 27.20 -5.90 -19.64
C LEU A 222 25.85 -6.05 -18.95
N ASP A 223 25.86 -6.44 -17.68
CA ASP A 223 24.64 -6.68 -16.93
C ASP A 223 24.39 -5.46 -16.05
N SER A 224 23.20 -4.87 -16.09
CA SER A 224 22.86 -3.67 -15.32
C SER A 224 21.59 -3.84 -14.49
N ASP A 225 21.68 -3.42 -13.23
CA ASP A 225 20.57 -3.26 -12.30
C ASP A 225 19.94 -1.85 -12.37
N PHE A 226 20.53 -0.93 -13.13
CA PHE A 226 20.23 0.51 -13.09
C PHE A 226 19.53 1.02 -14.35
N SER A 227 20.14 0.81 -15.53
CA SER A 227 19.61 1.33 -16.80
C SER A 227 20.24 0.65 -18.03
N GLY A 228 19.60 0.81 -19.19
CA GLY A 228 20.11 0.35 -20.49
C GLY A 228 21.08 1.32 -21.17
N SER A 229 21.59 2.31 -20.41
CA SER A 229 22.47 3.38 -20.89
C SER A 229 23.92 3.08 -20.53
N LEU A 230 24.81 3.23 -21.49
CA LEU A 230 26.26 3.13 -21.29
C LEU A 230 26.86 4.37 -20.65
N GLU A 231 26.12 5.48 -20.61
CA GLU A 231 26.54 6.75 -20.03
C GLU A 231 26.07 6.91 -18.57
N ASP A 232 25.26 5.98 -18.06
CA ASP A 232 24.87 5.95 -16.65
C ASP A 232 26.07 5.60 -15.76
N ALA A 233 26.50 6.55 -14.93
CA ALA A 233 27.63 6.39 -14.05
C ALA A 233 27.51 5.22 -13.05
N ASN A 234 26.29 4.75 -12.76
CA ASN A 234 26.08 3.59 -11.88
C ASN A 234 26.38 2.26 -12.57
N ASN A 235 26.35 2.25 -13.90
CA ASN A 235 26.83 1.12 -14.67
C ASN A 235 28.36 1.09 -14.53
N ILE A 236 29.05 2.16 -14.97
CA ILE A 236 30.51 2.28 -15.29
C ILE A 236 31.52 1.48 -14.42
N PRO A 237 31.41 1.41 -13.08
CA PRO A 237 32.37 0.66 -12.26
C PRO A 237 32.47 -0.84 -12.61
N ASN A 238 31.36 -1.48 -12.99
CA ASN A 238 31.35 -2.92 -13.28
C ASN A 238 31.90 -3.24 -14.67
N GLU A 239 31.76 -2.33 -15.63
CA GLU A 239 32.15 -2.49 -17.03
C GLU A 239 33.64 -2.28 -17.22
N THR A 240 34.22 -1.34 -16.48
CA THR A 240 35.66 -1.10 -16.45
C THR A 240 36.40 -2.41 -16.13
N ASN A 241 35.90 -3.18 -15.16
CA ASN A 241 36.46 -4.50 -14.80
C ASN A 241 36.33 -5.54 -15.92
N LYS A 242 35.22 -5.55 -16.67
CA LYS A 242 35.03 -6.48 -17.80
C LYS A 242 35.94 -6.13 -18.99
N LEU A 243 36.10 -4.84 -19.32
CA LEU A 243 37.02 -4.37 -20.36
C LEU A 243 38.49 -4.61 -19.99
N ASP A 244 38.86 -4.35 -18.74
CA ASP A 244 40.19 -4.67 -18.20
C ASP A 244 40.49 -6.17 -18.30
N ALA A 245 39.53 -7.04 -17.98
CA ALA A 245 39.70 -8.48 -18.13
C ALA A 245 39.88 -8.91 -19.60
N VAL A 246 39.16 -8.27 -20.53
CA VAL A 246 39.32 -8.51 -21.97
C VAL A 246 40.69 -8.06 -22.47
N LEU A 247 41.15 -6.88 -22.03
CA LEU A 247 42.50 -6.39 -22.32
C LEU A 247 43.58 -7.27 -21.69
N GLN A 248 43.38 -7.72 -20.45
CA GLN A 248 44.29 -8.62 -19.75
C GLN A 248 44.40 -9.97 -20.49
N ASN A 249 43.29 -10.51 -20.99
CA ASN A 249 43.31 -11.70 -21.84
C ASN A 249 44.02 -11.45 -23.18
N ALA A 250 43.84 -10.27 -23.78
CA ALA A 250 44.50 -9.91 -25.03
C ALA A 250 46.02 -9.73 -24.86
N MET A 251 46.45 -9.02 -23.82
CA MET A 251 47.84 -8.65 -23.58
C MET A 251 48.61 -9.75 -22.83
N GLY A 252 47.92 -10.62 -22.09
CA GLY A 252 48.54 -11.66 -21.27
C GLY A 252 49.46 -11.06 -20.20
N TYR A 253 50.68 -11.58 -20.11
CA TYR A 253 51.69 -11.09 -19.15
C TYR A 253 52.10 -9.64 -19.36
N GLU A 254 51.82 -9.06 -20.54
CA GLU A 254 52.12 -7.65 -20.84
C GLU A 254 51.10 -6.67 -20.28
N TYR A 255 49.94 -7.13 -19.80
CA TYR A 255 48.90 -6.23 -19.32
C TYR A 255 49.39 -5.26 -18.25
N ASP A 256 50.15 -5.73 -17.26
CA ASP A 256 50.65 -4.88 -16.18
C ASP A 256 51.66 -3.84 -16.65
N ASN A 257 52.44 -4.15 -17.69
CA ASN A 257 53.38 -3.22 -18.31
C ASN A 257 52.64 -2.17 -19.17
N TRP A 258 51.50 -2.54 -19.74
CA TRP A 258 50.76 -1.72 -20.70
C TRP A 258 49.57 -0.94 -20.11
N LYS A 259 49.02 -1.36 -18.97
CA LYS A 259 47.82 -0.75 -18.35
C LYS A 259 48.00 0.74 -18.05
N GLY A 260 49.22 1.19 -17.75
CA GLY A 260 49.53 2.60 -17.50
C GLY A 260 49.38 3.51 -18.74
N PHE A 261 49.37 2.93 -19.95
CA PHE A 261 49.15 3.67 -21.20
C PHE A 261 47.68 3.68 -21.64
N VAL A 262 46.85 2.81 -21.06
CA VAL A 262 45.41 2.77 -21.32
C VAL A 262 44.78 3.99 -20.67
N GLN A 263 44.15 4.83 -21.48
CA GLN A 263 43.37 5.96 -21.02
C GLN A 263 42.02 5.47 -20.48
N GLN A 264 41.33 6.32 -19.72
CA GLN A 264 39.97 6.03 -19.28
C GLN A 264 39.06 5.70 -20.49
N TYR A 265 38.26 4.65 -20.34
CA TYR A 265 37.28 4.24 -21.35
C TYR A 265 36.26 5.35 -21.60
N ALA A 266 35.95 5.60 -22.87
CA ALA A 266 34.86 6.50 -23.25
C ALA A 266 33.69 5.69 -23.81
N PHE A 267 32.52 5.81 -23.18
CA PHE A 267 31.30 5.11 -23.56
C PHE A 267 30.41 6.00 -24.43
N ASN A 268 29.73 5.41 -25.41
CA ASN A 268 28.80 6.12 -26.27
C ASN A 268 27.51 5.31 -26.45
N ASP A 269 26.39 5.92 -26.09
CA ASP A 269 25.09 5.26 -26.14
C ASP A 269 24.49 5.14 -27.54
N GLU A 270 24.73 6.12 -28.41
CA GLU A 270 24.21 6.14 -29.79
C GLU A 270 24.84 5.03 -30.64
N THR A 271 26.16 4.86 -30.52
CA THR A 271 26.91 3.84 -31.27
C THR A 271 26.96 2.50 -30.56
N LYS A 272 26.55 2.42 -29.30
CA LYS A 272 26.64 1.23 -28.43
C LYS A 272 28.06 0.66 -28.41
N THR A 273 29.04 1.54 -28.18
CA THR A 273 30.46 1.16 -28.13
C THR A 273 31.20 1.75 -26.92
N ALA A 274 32.22 1.04 -26.48
CA ALA A 274 33.26 1.56 -25.61
C ALA A 274 34.53 1.85 -26.42
N THR A 275 35.11 3.03 -26.25
CA THR A 275 36.34 3.44 -26.90
C THR A 275 37.51 3.26 -25.96
N THR A 276 38.40 2.32 -26.30
CA THR A 276 39.67 2.11 -25.60
C THR A 276 40.76 2.88 -26.32
N THR A 277 41.42 3.80 -25.62
CA THR A 277 42.56 4.56 -26.15
C THR A 277 43.84 4.17 -25.44
N ILE A 278 44.88 3.77 -26.18
CA ILE A 278 46.21 3.49 -25.65
C ILE A 278 47.16 4.54 -26.20
N LYS A 279 47.82 5.29 -25.32
CA LYS A 279 48.67 6.42 -25.69
C LYS A 279 50.06 6.30 -25.06
N PHE A 280 51.08 6.26 -25.90
CA PHE A 280 52.48 6.11 -25.48
C PHE A 280 53.45 6.81 -26.45
N ILE A 281 54.69 6.99 -26.03
CA ILE A 281 55.78 7.47 -26.91
C ILE A 281 56.58 6.25 -27.34
N TYR A 282 56.66 5.98 -28.64
CA TYR A 282 57.41 4.84 -29.14
C TYR A 282 58.91 5.14 -29.11
N PRO A 283 59.72 4.43 -28.30
CA PRO A 283 61.09 4.87 -28.04
C PRO A 283 62.00 4.93 -29.28
N PRO A 284 61.91 4.03 -30.28
CA PRO A 284 62.75 4.09 -31.48
C PRO A 284 62.57 5.36 -32.33
N THR A 285 61.33 5.81 -32.52
CA THR A 285 61.03 6.99 -33.36
C THR A 285 60.86 8.27 -32.55
N LYS A 286 60.65 8.15 -31.23
CA LYS A 286 60.25 9.23 -30.31
C LYS A 286 58.92 9.89 -30.69
N GLU A 287 58.13 9.25 -31.54
CA GLU A 287 56.83 9.74 -31.95
C GLU A 287 55.75 9.25 -30.98
N GLN A 288 54.73 10.09 -30.78
CA GLN A 288 53.55 9.73 -30.02
C GLN A 288 52.66 8.79 -30.84
N GLN A 289 52.36 7.63 -30.27
CA GLN A 289 51.40 6.68 -30.80
C GLN A 289 50.08 6.81 -30.05
N VAL A 290 48.98 6.81 -30.81
CA VAL A 290 47.61 6.79 -30.28
C VAL A 290 46.87 5.65 -30.97
N TRP A 291 46.52 4.63 -30.20
CA TRP A 291 45.70 3.53 -30.68
C TRP A 291 44.30 3.68 -30.14
N THR A 292 43.31 3.60 -31.02
CA THR A 292 41.90 3.71 -30.66
C THR A 292 41.19 2.47 -31.16
N PHE A 293 40.48 1.80 -30.25
CA PHE A 293 39.69 0.61 -30.54
C PHE A 293 38.25 0.87 -30.12
N GLN A 294 37.30 0.50 -30.97
CA GLN A 294 35.88 0.54 -30.64
C GLN A 294 35.39 -0.87 -30.37
N THR A 295 34.92 -1.09 -29.15
CA THR A 295 34.37 -2.37 -28.72
C THR A 295 32.85 -2.28 -28.70
N PRO A 296 32.14 -3.12 -29.46
CA PRO A 296 30.68 -3.18 -29.40
C PRO A 296 30.21 -3.65 -28.03
N ILE A 297 29.26 -2.93 -27.44
CA ILE A 297 28.71 -3.23 -26.12
C ILE A 297 27.19 -3.42 -26.20
N SER A 298 26.69 -4.49 -25.59
CA SER A 298 25.26 -4.67 -25.32
C SER A 298 25.00 -4.62 -23.82
N ILE A 299 23.93 -3.94 -23.39
CA ILE A 299 23.48 -3.97 -22.00
C ILE A 299 22.30 -4.95 -21.88
N SER A 300 22.45 -5.91 -20.97
CA SER A 300 21.42 -6.82 -20.52
C SER A 300 20.89 -6.34 -19.17
N LEU A 301 19.58 -6.07 -19.09
CA LEU A 301 18.94 -5.61 -17.87
C LEU A 301 18.62 -6.81 -16.98
N THR A 302 19.14 -6.82 -15.76
CA THR A 302 19.01 -7.95 -14.82
C THR A 302 17.59 -8.07 -14.25
N PRO A 303 17.27 -9.19 -13.56
CA PRO A 303 16.04 -9.28 -12.77
C PRO A 303 15.88 -8.15 -11.74
N ALA A 304 16.98 -7.72 -11.09
CA ALA A 304 16.95 -6.67 -10.07
C ALA A 304 16.51 -5.30 -10.62
N TYR A 305 16.95 -4.93 -11.83
CA TYR A 305 16.44 -3.75 -12.52
C TYR A 305 14.91 -3.80 -12.70
N TRP A 306 14.42 -4.93 -13.21
CA TRP A 306 13.00 -5.10 -13.50
C TRP A 306 12.15 -5.16 -12.23
N GLU A 307 12.65 -5.75 -11.15
CA GLU A 307 12.01 -5.74 -9.83
C GLU A 307 11.80 -4.32 -9.32
N LYS A 308 12.85 -3.47 -9.38
CA LYS A 308 12.76 -2.06 -9.00
C LYS A 308 11.75 -1.30 -9.88
N GLN A 309 11.83 -1.48 -11.19
CA GLN A 309 10.91 -0.86 -12.15
C GLN A 309 9.45 -1.29 -11.94
N MET A 310 9.19 -2.53 -11.54
CA MET A 310 7.84 -3.00 -11.21
C MET A 310 7.37 -2.40 -9.88
N ALA A 311 8.23 -2.35 -8.86
CA ALA A 311 7.92 -1.75 -7.57
C ALA A 311 7.54 -0.26 -7.70
N ASP A 312 8.26 0.51 -8.51
CA ASP A 312 8.02 1.95 -8.72
C ASP A 312 6.68 2.25 -9.43
N ARG A 313 6.10 1.27 -10.12
CA ARG A 313 4.81 1.38 -10.83
C ARG A 313 3.63 0.79 -10.06
N LEU A 314 3.88 0.21 -8.88
CA LEU A 314 2.83 -0.31 -8.01
C LEU A 314 2.39 0.79 -7.03
N ASN A 315 1.20 1.33 -7.24
CA ASN A 315 0.62 2.38 -6.44
C ASN A 315 -0.41 1.83 -5.46
N PHE A 316 -0.43 2.41 -4.26
CA PHE A 316 -1.39 2.11 -3.20
C PHE A 316 -2.19 3.36 -2.86
N PHE A 317 -3.51 3.23 -2.89
CA PHE A 317 -4.48 4.28 -2.57
C PHE A 317 -5.29 3.85 -1.33
N PRO A 318 -4.77 4.06 -0.12
CA PRO A 318 -5.49 3.74 1.10
C PRO A 318 -6.80 4.53 1.22
N GLY A 319 -7.74 3.99 1.99
CA GLY A 319 -8.88 4.75 2.50
C GLY A 319 -8.43 5.80 3.51
N LYS A 320 -9.40 6.53 4.07
CA LYS A 320 -9.15 7.53 5.10
C LYS A 320 -9.42 6.95 6.48
N VAL A 321 -8.75 7.49 7.49
CA VAL A 321 -8.99 7.22 8.92
C VAL A 321 -9.22 8.55 9.65
N VAL A 322 -9.85 8.51 10.82
CA VAL A 322 -10.07 9.71 11.63
C VAL A 322 -8.74 10.26 12.13
N ASP A 323 -8.56 11.58 12.08
CA ASP A 323 -7.42 12.24 12.70
C ASP A 323 -7.52 12.07 14.22
N PRO A 324 -6.51 11.45 14.89
CA PRO A 324 -6.52 11.26 16.34
C PRO A 324 -6.68 12.55 17.16
N ASN A 325 -6.43 13.72 16.55
CA ASN A 325 -6.49 15.03 17.21
C ASN A 325 -7.72 15.86 16.81
N ASP A 326 -8.47 15.47 15.78
CA ASP A 326 -9.65 16.21 15.31
C ASP A 326 -10.69 15.25 14.70
N PRO A 327 -11.75 14.88 15.42
CA PRO A 327 -12.75 13.91 14.95
C PRO A 327 -13.50 14.36 13.68
N THR A 328 -13.42 15.65 13.35
CA THR A 328 -14.07 16.24 12.17
C THR A 328 -13.23 16.17 10.91
N LYS A 329 -12.01 15.60 11.00
CA LYS A 329 -11.09 15.44 9.88
C LYS A 329 -10.75 13.98 9.65
N LEU A 330 -10.63 13.63 8.37
CA LEU A 330 -10.12 12.33 7.94
C LEU A 330 -8.79 12.53 7.21
N ILE A 331 -7.80 11.69 7.53
CA ILE A 331 -6.45 11.70 6.97
C ILE A 331 -6.18 10.41 6.20
N ASP A 332 -5.19 10.41 5.32
CA ASP A 332 -4.75 9.18 4.63
C ASP A 332 -4.16 8.19 5.62
N ASP A 333 -4.61 6.94 5.53
CA ASP A 333 -4.03 5.86 6.33
C ASP A 333 -2.60 5.58 5.88
N THR A 334 -1.65 5.81 6.78
CA THR A 334 -0.23 5.61 6.52
C THR A 334 0.17 4.22 6.99
N PRO A 335 0.71 3.36 6.11
CA PRO A 335 0.94 1.97 6.48
C PRO A 335 2.08 1.83 7.49
N LYS A 336 1.92 0.91 8.43
CA LYS A 336 3.06 0.38 9.20
C LYS A 336 3.89 -0.51 8.28
N ILE A 337 5.16 -0.19 8.13
CA ILE A 337 6.08 -0.90 7.23
C ILE A 337 6.93 -1.87 8.05
N ILE A 338 6.85 -3.15 7.71
CA ILE A 338 7.82 -4.16 8.15
C ILE A 338 8.77 -4.41 6.97
N PRO A 339 10.08 -4.15 7.14
CA PRO A 339 11.06 -4.30 6.06
C PRO A 339 11.18 -5.75 5.58
N ALA A 340 11.63 -5.94 4.34
CA ALA A 340 11.89 -7.27 3.80
C ALA A 340 13.06 -7.95 4.54
N THR A 341 13.02 -9.28 4.61
CA THR A 341 14.09 -10.15 5.10
C THR A 341 14.31 -11.28 4.09
N ASP A 342 15.41 -12.03 4.19
CA ASP A 342 15.70 -13.15 3.28
C ASP A 342 14.56 -14.18 3.17
N LYS A 343 13.69 -14.25 4.19
CA LYS A 343 12.55 -15.19 4.25
C LYS A 343 11.18 -14.57 4.01
N ASN A 344 11.05 -13.24 4.06
CA ASN A 344 9.75 -12.57 3.99
C ASN A 344 9.80 -11.29 3.15
N PRO A 345 8.85 -11.09 2.22
CA PRO A 345 8.75 -9.84 1.48
C PRO A 345 8.39 -8.67 2.40
N LYS A 346 8.62 -7.45 1.91
CA LYS A 346 8.17 -6.21 2.54
C LYS A 346 6.68 -6.33 2.87
N THR A 347 6.31 -6.02 4.11
CA THR A 347 4.90 -6.06 4.56
C THR A 347 4.40 -4.66 4.85
N LEU A 348 3.25 -4.31 4.27
CA LEU A 348 2.53 -3.06 4.50
C LEU A 348 1.25 -3.38 5.28
N ILE A 349 1.05 -2.75 6.44
CA ILE A 349 -0.15 -2.94 7.26
C ILE A 349 -0.96 -1.64 7.24
N TYR A 350 -2.19 -1.71 6.75
CA TYR A 350 -3.17 -0.63 6.70
C TYR A 350 -4.35 -0.95 7.62
N HIS A 351 -5.06 0.06 8.11
CA HIS A 351 -6.20 -0.04 9.03
C HIS A 351 -7.54 0.23 8.34
N THR A 352 -7.54 0.40 7.01
CA THR A 352 -8.73 0.57 6.18
C THR A 352 -8.53 -0.05 4.79
N THR A 353 -9.58 -0.08 3.98
CA THR A 353 -9.56 -0.61 2.61
C THR A 353 -8.50 0.09 1.74
N VAL A 354 -7.76 -0.66 0.93
CA VAL A 354 -6.71 -0.13 0.03
C VAL A 354 -7.03 -0.48 -1.41
N SER A 355 -7.05 0.50 -2.31
CA SER A 355 -7.05 0.24 -3.75
C SER A 355 -5.63 0.18 -4.27
N THR A 356 -5.32 -0.79 -5.11
CA THR A 356 -4.00 -0.98 -5.72
C THR A 356 -4.09 -0.79 -7.22
N GLU A 357 -3.01 -0.28 -7.78
CA GLU A 357 -2.88 0.00 -9.20
C GLU A 357 -1.48 -0.37 -9.67
N PHE A 358 -1.39 -1.12 -10.77
CA PHE A 358 -0.12 -1.44 -11.40
C PHE A 358 -0.20 -1.20 -12.90
N ASP A 359 0.64 -0.29 -13.38
CA ASP A 359 0.77 0.04 -14.81
C ASP A 359 1.79 -0.90 -15.46
N ALA A 360 1.32 -1.96 -16.12
CA ALA A 360 2.17 -2.98 -16.74
C ALA A 360 2.77 -2.53 -18.08
N LYS A 361 4.00 -2.99 -18.37
CA LYS A 361 4.71 -2.68 -19.62
C LYS A 361 4.37 -3.68 -20.73
N LEU A 362 4.39 -3.18 -21.95
CA LEU A 362 4.37 -3.95 -23.18
C LEU A 362 5.80 -4.21 -23.67
N ASP A 363 5.99 -5.24 -24.49
CA ASP A 363 7.21 -5.38 -25.29
C ASP A 363 7.21 -4.50 -26.55
N ASP A 364 8.30 -4.56 -27.31
CA ASP A 364 8.49 -3.82 -28.56
C ASP A 364 7.47 -4.19 -29.65
N ASN A 365 6.77 -5.32 -29.50
CA ASN A 365 5.69 -5.76 -30.39
C ASN A 365 4.29 -5.44 -29.85
N ASN A 366 4.22 -4.57 -28.84
CA ASN A 366 2.98 -4.15 -28.19
C ASN A 366 2.21 -5.31 -27.52
N LYS A 367 2.92 -6.34 -27.05
CA LYS A 367 2.36 -7.49 -26.32
C LYS A 367 2.57 -7.34 -24.81
N PRO A 368 1.60 -7.75 -23.97
CA PRO A 368 1.75 -7.72 -22.53
C PRO A 368 2.80 -8.73 -22.08
N VAL A 369 3.79 -8.25 -21.33
CA VAL A 369 4.89 -9.08 -20.80
C VAL A 369 4.92 -9.14 -19.27
N GLU A 370 4.07 -8.37 -18.62
CA GLU A 370 3.94 -8.32 -17.18
C GLU A 370 2.52 -8.67 -16.76
N LEU A 371 2.39 -9.28 -15.59
CA LEU A 371 1.10 -9.56 -14.97
C LEU A 371 1.17 -9.37 -13.46
N MET A 372 0.00 -9.13 -12.85
CA MET A 372 -0.18 -9.06 -11.41
C MET A 372 -1.03 -10.24 -10.95
N THR A 373 -0.56 -10.94 -9.91
CA THR A 373 -1.37 -11.86 -9.14
C THR A 373 -1.52 -11.39 -7.71
N VAL A 374 -2.64 -11.74 -7.07
CA VAL A 374 -2.84 -11.58 -5.64
C VAL A 374 -3.28 -12.90 -5.06
N ASN A 375 -2.55 -13.38 -4.04
CA ASN A 375 -2.75 -14.70 -3.45
C ASN A 375 -2.72 -15.85 -4.49
N GLY A 376 -1.95 -15.67 -5.58
CA GLY A 376 -1.84 -16.62 -6.67
C GLY A 376 -2.90 -16.49 -7.78
N GLU A 377 -3.96 -15.72 -7.56
CA GLU A 377 -5.02 -15.47 -8.55
C GLU A 377 -4.68 -14.27 -9.44
N GLN A 378 -5.05 -14.32 -10.72
CA GLN A 378 -4.80 -13.23 -11.67
C GLN A 378 -5.75 -12.06 -11.44
N VAL A 379 -5.20 -10.84 -11.44
CA VAL A 379 -5.99 -9.62 -11.29
C VAL A 379 -6.57 -9.19 -12.64
N PRO A 380 -7.84 -8.74 -12.72
CA PRO A 380 -8.39 -8.13 -13.92
C PRO A 380 -7.55 -6.94 -14.43
N VAL A 381 -7.45 -6.82 -15.75
CA VAL A 381 -6.64 -5.79 -16.42
C VAL A 381 -7.43 -5.11 -17.53
N LEU A 382 -7.31 -3.79 -17.61
CA LEU A 382 -7.83 -2.97 -18.71
C LEU A 382 -6.74 -1.97 -19.11
N ASP A 383 -6.47 -1.81 -20.40
CA ASP A 383 -5.44 -0.88 -20.90
C ASP A 383 -4.06 -1.03 -20.22
N ASN A 384 -3.68 -2.29 -19.96
CA ASN A 384 -2.45 -2.69 -19.24
C ASN A 384 -2.35 -2.17 -17.80
N LYS A 385 -3.48 -1.76 -17.25
CA LYS A 385 -3.60 -1.26 -15.89
C LYS A 385 -4.34 -2.29 -15.04
N PHE A 386 -3.65 -2.86 -14.07
CA PHE A 386 -4.23 -3.77 -13.09
C PHE A 386 -4.77 -2.97 -11.93
N THR A 387 -6.03 -3.19 -11.55
CA THR A 387 -6.65 -2.51 -10.43
C THR A 387 -7.35 -3.51 -9.51
N MET A 388 -7.15 -3.39 -8.21
CA MET A 388 -7.82 -4.24 -7.23
C MET A 388 -8.10 -3.50 -5.93
N THR A 389 -9.17 -3.86 -5.23
CA THR A 389 -9.47 -3.33 -3.89
C THR A 389 -9.25 -4.42 -2.85
N LEU A 390 -8.39 -4.14 -1.87
CA LEU A 390 -8.02 -5.00 -0.76
C LEU A 390 -8.85 -4.62 0.48
N LYS A 391 -9.54 -5.60 1.08
CA LYS A 391 -10.45 -5.40 2.23
C LYS A 391 -10.11 -6.33 3.39
N ASP A 392 -10.62 -6.05 4.58
CA ASP A 392 -10.53 -7.00 5.70
C ASP A 392 -11.72 -7.98 5.66
N ASN A 393 -11.56 -9.17 5.07
CA ASN A 393 -12.69 -10.10 4.96
C ASN A 393 -13.04 -10.80 6.29
N ARG A 394 -12.28 -10.59 7.37
CA ARG A 394 -12.60 -11.14 8.70
C ARG A 394 -13.86 -10.50 9.29
N THR A 395 -14.25 -9.33 8.80
CA THR A 395 -15.49 -8.63 9.16
C THR A 395 -16.74 -9.30 8.55
N VAL A 396 -16.58 -10.13 7.52
CA VAL A 396 -17.71 -10.71 6.78
C VAL A 396 -18.27 -11.89 7.56
N ILE A 397 -19.50 -11.73 8.06
CA ILE A 397 -20.30 -12.85 8.55
C ILE A 397 -20.75 -13.63 7.30
N PRO A 398 -20.44 -14.92 7.15
CA PRO A 398 -21.04 -15.71 6.07
C PRO A 398 -22.57 -15.61 6.19
N PRO A 399 -23.31 -15.39 5.09
CA PRO A 399 -24.77 -15.60 5.12
C PRO A 399 -25.03 -17.00 5.70
N SER A 400 -26.19 -17.18 6.34
CA SER A 400 -26.55 -18.24 7.30
C SER A 400 -26.41 -19.71 6.88
N GLU A 401 -25.58 -20.04 5.90
CA GLU A 401 -25.16 -21.38 5.58
C GLU A 401 -24.18 -21.90 6.64
N SER A 402 -24.57 -23.03 7.22
CA SER A 402 -23.77 -23.84 8.12
C SER A 402 -22.34 -23.94 7.60
N LYS A 403 -21.36 -23.51 8.40
CA LYS A 403 -19.92 -23.63 8.09
C LYS A 403 -19.66 -25.07 7.61
N SER A 404 -19.46 -25.24 6.31
CA SER A 404 -18.85 -26.46 5.80
C SER A 404 -17.47 -26.55 6.46
N LYS A 405 -17.20 -27.69 7.13
CA LYS A 405 -15.86 -28.01 7.63
C LYS A 405 -14.90 -27.91 6.44
N GLY A 406 -14.06 -26.86 6.42
CA GLY A 406 -13.10 -26.61 5.35
C GLY A 406 -13.14 -25.23 4.69
N SER A 407 -14.00 -24.30 5.13
CA SER A 407 -13.96 -22.91 4.65
C SER A 407 -12.59 -22.28 4.98
N GLU A 408 -11.90 -21.77 3.94
CA GLU A 408 -10.63 -21.06 4.10
C GLU A 408 -10.78 -19.89 5.09
N PRO A 409 -9.75 -19.60 5.91
CA PRO A 409 -9.83 -18.50 6.86
C PRO A 409 -10.09 -17.19 6.11
N ALA A 410 -11.03 -16.40 6.61
CA ALA A 410 -11.35 -15.08 6.08
C ALA A 410 -10.05 -14.25 5.88
N MET A 411 -9.78 -13.89 4.62
CA MET A 411 -8.49 -13.30 4.23
C MET A 411 -8.45 -11.80 4.53
N ASN A 412 -7.42 -11.37 5.26
CA ASN A 412 -7.03 -9.97 5.39
C ASN A 412 -5.57 -9.73 4.97
N VAL A 413 -4.91 -10.78 4.48
CA VAL A 413 -3.52 -10.78 4.00
C VAL A 413 -3.53 -11.03 2.50
N TYR A 414 -2.80 -10.20 1.78
CA TYR A 414 -2.71 -10.19 0.33
C TYR A 414 -1.24 -10.26 -0.07
N ASN A 415 -0.84 -11.35 -0.69
CA ASN A 415 0.47 -11.50 -1.30
C ASN A 415 0.36 -11.05 -2.75
N ILE A 416 0.87 -9.85 -3.04
CA ILE A 416 0.90 -9.30 -4.39
C ILE A 416 2.20 -9.72 -5.06
N SER A 417 2.10 -10.35 -6.22
CA SER A 417 3.24 -10.74 -7.04
C SER A 417 3.13 -10.11 -8.43
N LEU A 418 4.15 -9.34 -8.81
CA LEU A 418 4.31 -8.78 -10.15
C LEU A 418 5.31 -9.65 -10.89
N ILE A 419 4.90 -10.21 -12.03
CA ILE A 419 5.69 -11.20 -12.75
C ILE A 419 5.93 -10.70 -14.17
N ARG A 420 7.21 -10.63 -14.56
CA ARG A 420 7.63 -10.39 -15.94
C ARG A 420 7.98 -11.71 -16.63
N LYS A 421 7.34 -11.99 -17.76
CA LYS A 421 7.49 -13.24 -18.54
C LYS A 421 8.47 -13.14 -19.72
N SER A 422 9.03 -11.96 -20.00
CA SER A 422 9.99 -11.73 -21.08
C SER A 422 11.37 -11.36 -20.55
N GLY A 423 12.41 -11.61 -21.36
CA GLY A 423 13.81 -11.35 -20.98
C GLY A 423 14.30 -12.34 -19.90
N PRO A 424 15.19 -11.93 -18.96
CA PRO A 424 15.69 -12.82 -17.92
C PRO A 424 14.63 -13.27 -16.90
N GLY A 425 13.37 -12.81 -17.04
CA GLY A 425 12.33 -13.01 -16.05
C GLY A 425 12.60 -12.18 -14.79
N ALA A 426 11.55 -11.70 -14.14
CA ALA A 426 11.67 -10.99 -12.87
C ALA A 426 10.38 -11.14 -12.06
N GLN A 427 10.50 -11.14 -10.74
CA GLN A 427 9.35 -11.20 -9.86
C GLN A 427 9.51 -10.29 -8.66
N TYR A 428 8.61 -9.32 -8.51
CA TYR A 428 8.52 -8.48 -7.33
C TYR A 428 7.38 -8.95 -6.43
N ASN A 429 7.64 -9.10 -5.13
CA ASN A 429 6.65 -9.55 -4.15
C ASN A 429 6.49 -8.53 -3.03
N VAL A 430 5.25 -8.20 -2.69
CA VAL A 430 4.91 -7.38 -1.52
C VAL A 430 3.71 -8.00 -0.80
N LYS A 431 3.76 -8.01 0.53
CA LYS A 431 2.65 -8.46 1.37
C LYS A 431 1.89 -7.24 1.87
N VAL A 432 0.57 -7.26 1.75
CA VAL A 432 -0.32 -6.21 2.26
C VAL A 432 -1.28 -6.84 3.26
N VAL A 433 -1.43 -6.22 4.42
CA VAL A 433 -2.35 -6.64 5.48
C VAL A 433 -3.35 -5.51 5.70
N ILE A 434 -4.64 -5.83 5.67
CA ILE A 434 -5.72 -4.90 6.04
C ILE A 434 -6.19 -5.30 7.44
N ASP A 435 -5.82 -4.52 8.45
CA ASP A 435 -6.12 -4.76 9.86
C ASP A 435 -7.16 -3.74 10.36
N ASN A 436 -8.37 -3.83 9.79
CA ASN A 436 -9.45 -2.89 10.08
C ASN A 436 -10.21 -3.24 11.39
N LEU A 437 -10.30 -4.54 11.72
CA LEU A 437 -10.90 -5.01 12.96
C LEU A 437 -10.20 -4.43 14.19
N ILE A 438 -10.96 -3.77 15.04
CA ILE A 438 -10.43 -3.32 16.33
C ILE A 438 -10.19 -4.54 17.26
N PRO A 439 -9.19 -4.48 18.14
CA PRO A 439 -8.94 -5.54 19.10
C PRO A 439 -10.13 -5.79 20.02
N THR A 440 -10.39 -7.07 20.31
CA THR A 440 -11.52 -7.47 21.16
C THR A 440 -11.13 -7.38 22.64
N LEU A 441 -11.93 -6.65 23.43
CA LEU A 441 -12.00 -6.74 24.89
C LEU A 441 -13.35 -7.37 25.27
N GLN A 442 -13.33 -8.58 25.83
CA GLN A 442 -14.53 -9.25 26.32
C GLN A 442 -14.64 -9.08 27.83
N LEU A 443 -15.73 -8.47 28.26
CA LEU A 443 -16.10 -8.32 29.67
C LEU A 443 -17.00 -9.51 30.05
N LYS A 444 -16.35 -10.61 30.43
CA LYS A 444 -16.99 -11.88 30.77
C LYS A 444 -17.34 -11.91 32.24
N TRP A 445 -18.52 -12.41 32.64
CA TRP A 445 -18.76 -12.73 34.06
C TRP A 445 -17.67 -13.70 34.54
N TYR A 446 -16.91 -13.28 35.56
CA TYR A 446 -15.69 -13.95 36.03
C TYR A 446 -15.80 -15.48 36.17
N ALA A 447 -16.90 -15.95 36.79
CA ALA A 447 -17.15 -17.37 37.04
C ALA A 447 -18.10 -18.03 36.00
N TRP A 448 -18.24 -17.44 34.82
CA TRP A 448 -19.06 -17.99 33.75
C TRP A 448 -18.40 -19.21 33.12
N ASP A 449 -18.93 -20.38 33.41
CA ASP A 449 -18.57 -21.68 32.86
C ASP A 449 -19.83 -22.57 32.78
N PRO A 450 -20.72 -22.31 31.80
CA PRO A 450 -21.97 -23.06 31.65
C PRO A 450 -21.75 -24.54 31.36
N LYS A 451 -20.54 -24.95 30.93
CA LYS A 451 -20.24 -26.37 30.72
C LYS A 451 -20.20 -27.14 32.05
N ASN A 452 -19.73 -26.51 33.11
CA ASN A 452 -19.56 -27.13 34.43
C ASN A 452 -20.59 -26.64 35.47
N HIS A 453 -21.37 -25.59 35.16
CA HIS A 453 -22.40 -25.01 36.03
C HIS A 453 -23.80 -25.12 35.38
N PRO A 454 -24.63 -26.08 35.82
CA PRO A 454 -25.95 -26.34 35.22
C PRO A 454 -26.93 -25.15 35.27
N ASP A 455 -26.86 -24.35 36.33
CA ASP A 455 -27.65 -23.13 36.50
C ASP A 455 -27.34 -22.10 35.41
N GLN A 456 -26.07 -21.92 35.05
CA GLN A 456 -25.63 -21.06 33.96
C GLN A 456 -26.01 -21.64 32.60
N ASN A 457 -25.82 -22.95 32.40
CA ASN A 457 -26.21 -23.62 31.15
C ASN A 457 -27.70 -23.46 30.85
N THR A 458 -28.53 -23.48 31.90
CA THR A 458 -29.98 -23.33 31.78
C THR A 458 -30.36 -21.95 31.22
N LEU A 459 -29.53 -20.91 31.39
CA LEU A 459 -29.82 -19.58 30.84
C LEU A 459 -29.64 -19.49 29.33
N ILE A 460 -28.85 -20.39 28.73
CA ILE A 460 -28.48 -20.35 27.30
C ILE A 460 -28.99 -21.55 26.50
N THR A 461 -29.73 -22.46 27.14
CA THR A 461 -30.27 -23.67 26.51
C THR A 461 -31.74 -23.45 26.10
N PRO A 462 -32.09 -23.46 24.80
CA PRO A 462 -33.45 -23.14 24.34
C PRO A 462 -34.55 -24.11 24.81
N THR A 463 -34.22 -25.39 24.96
CA THR A 463 -35.18 -26.46 25.26
C THR A 463 -34.70 -27.31 26.42
N LEU A 464 -35.64 -27.71 27.28
CA LEU A 464 -35.38 -28.68 28.34
C LEU A 464 -35.17 -30.10 27.75
N PRO A 465 -34.58 -31.04 28.52
CA PRO A 465 -34.37 -32.42 28.06
C PRO A 465 -35.65 -33.17 27.63
N ASP A 466 -36.82 -32.71 28.09
CA ASP A 466 -38.13 -33.26 27.70
C ASP A 466 -38.71 -32.63 26.41
N GLY A 467 -37.94 -31.77 25.74
CA GLY A 467 -38.31 -31.11 24.49
C GLY A 467 -39.18 -29.86 24.66
N LYS A 468 -39.56 -29.49 25.88
CA LYS A 468 -40.35 -28.26 26.11
C LYS A 468 -39.47 -27.01 26.06
N PRO A 469 -40.04 -25.84 25.70
CA PRO A 469 -39.34 -24.56 25.81
C PRO A 469 -38.84 -24.33 27.24
N ASN A 470 -37.59 -23.90 27.38
CA ASN A 470 -37.02 -23.61 28.68
C ASN A 470 -37.43 -22.19 29.12
N PRO A 471 -38.20 -22.02 30.21
CA PRO A 471 -38.66 -20.71 30.66
C PRO A 471 -37.55 -19.80 31.18
N LYS A 472 -36.35 -20.34 31.44
CA LYS A 472 -35.17 -19.58 31.87
C LYS A 472 -34.22 -19.24 30.72
N TYR A 473 -34.50 -19.73 29.51
CA TYR A 473 -33.67 -19.42 28.34
C TYR A 473 -33.80 -17.95 28.00
N ASP A 474 -32.65 -17.30 27.84
CA ASP A 474 -32.55 -15.92 27.41
C ASP A 474 -31.63 -15.85 26.17
N PRO A 475 -32.18 -15.61 24.96
CA PRO A 475 -31.40 -15.59 23.73
C PRO A 475 -30.39 -14.43 23.66
N GLU A 476 -30.51 -13.41 24.53
CA GLU A 476 -29.60 -12.26 24.56
C GLU A 476 -28.39 -12.47 25.46
N ILE A 477 -28.43 -13.46 26.34
CA ILE A 477 -27.27 -13.82 27.14
C ILE A 477 -26.23 -14.46 26.23
N ASN A 478 -25.10 -13.80 26.06
CA ASN A 478 -24.02 -14.30 25.23
C ASN A 478 -23.42 -15.57 25.88
N PRO A 479 -23.47 -16.74 25.20
CA PRO A 479 -23.00 -18.00 25.76
C PRO A 479 -21.52 -18.02 26.16
N LYS A 480 -20.71 -17.13 25.60
CA LYS A 480 -19.26 -17.04 25.90
C LYS A 480 -18.97 -16.16 27.12
N THR A 481 -19.75 -15.10 27.32
CA THR A 481 -19.45 -14.08 28.34
C THR A 481 -20.40 -14.12 29.54
N GLY A 482 -21.60 -14.69 29.41
CA GLY A 482 -22.60 -14.68 30.49
C GLY A 482 -23.24 -13.31 30.73
N THR A 483 -23.05 -12.39 29.79
CA THR A 483 -23.54 -11.01 29.86
C THR A 483 -24.39 -10.71 28.63
N LYS A 484 -25.33 -9.77 28.76
CA LYS A 484 -26.04 -9.17 27.62
C LYS A 484 -25.23 -7.98 27.13
N THR A 485 -24.78 -8.02 25.89
CA THR A 485 -24.04 -6.93 25.24
C THR A 485 -24.96 -6.18 24.29
N GLN A 486 -24.87 -4.86 24.27
CA GLN A 486 -25.59 -4.00 23.33
C GLN A 486 -24.62 -3.05 22.64
N ILE A 487 -24.82 -2.85 21.35
CA ILE A 487 -24.15 -1.78 20.61
C ILE A 487 -25.00 -0.53 20.79
N ILE A 488 -24.41 0.50 21.39
CA ILE A 488 -25.09 1.71 21.80
C ILE A 488 -24.51 2.92 21.07
N TRP A 489 -25.37 3.91 20.82
CA TRP A 489 -24.97 5.26 20.48
C TRP A 489 -24.98 6.11 21.74
N VAL A 490 -23.82 6.65 22.11
CA VAL A 490 -23.67 7.54 23.27
C VAL A 490 -23.94 8.98 22.81
N LYS A 491 -24.93 9.64 23.41
CA LYS A 491 -25.40 10.98 23.01
C LYS A 491 -24.59 12.10 23.65
N ARG A 492 -23.26 12.02 23.57
CA ARG A 492 -22.33 13.07 23.97
C ARG A 492 -21.06 12.98 23.13
N LYS A 493 -20.33 14.09 23.09
CA LYS A 493 -18.99 14.15 22.50
C LYS A 493 -18.05 13.19 23.25
N SER A 494 -17.33 12.34 22.51
CA SER A 494 -16.22 11.56 23.08
C SER A 494 -15.02 12.47 23.40
N ASP A 495 -14.29 12.14 24.45
CA ASP A 495 -12.96 12.73 24.73
C ASP A 495 -11.89 12.25 23.75
N TYR A 496 -12.21 11.24 22.93
CA TYR A 496 -11.31 10.63 21.97
C TYR A 496 -11.84 10.80 20.55
N ALA A 497 -10.93 10.91 19.58
CA ALA A 497 -11.34 11.04 18.20
C ALA A 497 -12.07 9.77 17.74
N PHE A 498 -13.31 9.96 17.27
CA PHE A 498 -14.13 8.92 16.66
C PHE A 498 -14.62 9.42 15.30
N ALA A 499 -14.71 8.51 14.32
CA ALA A 499 -15.17 8.87 13.00
C ALA A 499 -16.64 9.32 13.05
N LEU A 500 -16.91 10.57 12.68
CA LEU A 500 -18.27 11.12 12.67
C LEU A 500 -19.02 10.74 11.39
N ASP A 501 -20.35 10.69 11.47
CA ASP A 501 -21.19 10.42 10.30
C ASP A 501 -21.06 11.55 9.28
N PRO A 502 -20.66 11.30 8.02
CA PRO A 502 -20.53 12.34 7.02
C PRO A 502 -21.87 12.85 6.48
N LEU A 503 -22.99 12.21 6.84
CA LEU A 503 -24.32 12.51 6.31
C LEU A 503 -25.27 13.06 7.40
N ASP A 504 -26.11 14.02 7.02
CA ASP A 504 -27.22 14.52 7.84
C ASP A 504 -28.44 13.59 7.81
N ASN A 505 -29.52 13.96 8.50
CA ASN A 505 -30.75 13.18 8.52
C ASN A 505 -31.53 13.15 7.19
N GLN A 506 -31.12 13.95 6.20
CA GLN A 506 -31.61 13.86 4.81
C GLN A 506 -30.61 13.10 3.91
N GLY A 507 -29.62 12.42 4.47
CA GLY A 507 -28.61 11.69 3.70
C GLY A 507 -27.71 12.58 2.85
N GLN A 508 -27.66 13.89 3.13
CA GLN A 508 -26.81 14.85 2.42
C GLN A 508 -25.49 15.01 3.14
N PHE A 509 -24.44 15.36 2.39
CA PHE A 509 -23.14 15.64 2.99
C PHE A 509 -23.19 16.85 3.94
N ILE A 510 -22.71 16.63 5.16
CA ILE A 510 -22.50 17.70 6.13
C ILE A 510 -21.36 18.59 5.67
N LYS A 511 -21.62 19.90 5.54
CA LYS A 511 -20.63 20.88 5.06
C LYS A 511 -20.00 21.70 6.18
N ASN A 512 -20.74 21.97 7.27
CA ASN A 512 -20.23 22.77 8.38
C ASN A 512 -19.88 21.88 9.57
N LYS A 513 -18.78 22.21 10.25
CA LYS A 513 -18.31 21.50 11.44
C LYS A 513 -19.35 21.44 12.57
N ALA A 514 -20.17 22.48 12.70
CA ALA A 514 -21.17 22.60 13.76
C ALA A 514 -22.40 21.69 13.56
N ASP A 515 -22.58 21.15 12.35
CA ASP A 515 -23.75 20.35 11.98
C ASP A 515 -23.52 18.84 12.22
N PHE A 516 -22.29 18.43 12.56
CA PHE A 516 -21.99 17.05 12.92
C PHE A 516 -22.58 16.69 14.28
N ASP A 517 -23.28 15.55 14.35
CA ASP A 517 -23.55 14.89 15.62
C ASP A 517 -22.24 14.30 16.14
N GLU A 518 -21.76 14.77 17.30
CA GLU A 518 -20.50 14.34 17.91
C GLU A 518 -20.64 13.09 18.79
N GLY A 519 -21.78 12.39 18.74
CA GLY A 519 -21.95 11.09 19.39
C GLY A 519 -21.01 10.00 18.83
N PHE A 520 -20.96 8.86 19.52
CA PHE A 520 -20.08 7.75 19.16
C PHE A 520 -20.68 6.38 19.45
N ILE A 521 -20.14 5.37 18.76
CA ILE A 521 -20.53 3.96 18.94
C ILE A 521 -19.74 3.36 20.10
N SER A 522 -20.43 2.70 21.02
CA SER A 522 -19.82 1.95 22.14
C SER A 522 -20.50 0.59 22.32
N GLU A 523 -19.87 -0.29 23.10
CA GLU A 523 -20.52 -1.49 23.65
C GLU A 523 -20.92 -1.25 25.10
N GLY A 524 -22.13 -1.65 25.48
CA GLY A 524 -22.63 -1.64 26.85
C GLY A 524 -22.98 -3.05 27.33
N SER A 525 -22.65 -3.38 28.57
CA SER A 525 -22.97 -4.69 29.18
C SER A 525 -23.36 -4.59 30.65
N VAL A 526 -24.13 -5.57 31.13
CA VAL A 526 -24.50 -5.68 32.55
C VAL A 526 -23.98 -6.98 33.12
N SER A 527 -23.43 -6.93 34.32
CA SER A 527 -23.03 -8.09 35.08
C SER A 527 -23.54 -8.01 36.52
N GLY A 528 -24.26 -9.05 36.97
CA GLY A 528 -24.68 -9.17 38.37
C GLY A 528 -23.51 -9.44 39.33
N LYS A 529 -22.35 -9.82 38.78
CA LYS A 529 -21.13 -10.23 39.50
C LYS A 529 -19.90 -9.56 38.90
N GLY A 530 -18.72 -9.82 39.46
CA GLY A 530 -17.47 -9.31 38.88
C GLY A 530 -17.21 -9.83 37.47
N VAL A 531 -16.45 -9.06 36.69
CA VAL A 531 -16.06 -9.37 35.32
C VAL A 531 -14.59 -9.75 35.22
N LYS A 532 -14.27 -10.66 34.31
CA LYS A 532 -12.93 -10.97 33.84
C LYS A 532 -12.70 -10.21 32.53
N GLU A 533 -11.61 -9.46 32.46
CA GLU A 533 -11.19 -8.74 31.26
C GLU A 533 -10.34 -9.61 30.33
N ASN A 534 -10.94 -10.20 29.29
CA ASN A 534 -10.22 -11.02 28.32
C ASN A 534 -9.89 -10.20 27.06
N PHE A 535 -8.61 -10.12 26.69
CA PHE A 535 -8.15 -9.45 25.46
C PHE A 535 -6.87 -10.12 24.93
N ASP A 536 -6.41 -9.75 23.74
CA ASP A 536 -5.11 -10.21 23.19
C ASP A 536 -4.06 -9.11 23.39
N PRO A 537 -3.04 -9.31 24.25
CA PRO A 537 -2.10 -8.24 24.59
C PRO A 537 -1.16 -7.91 23.43
N THR A 538 -1.10 -8.75 22.40
CA THR A 538 -0.30 -8.50 21.19
C THR A 538 -0.99 -7.56 20.20
N LYS A 539 -2.29 -7.28 20.41
CA LYS A 539 -3.12 -6.47 19.52
C LYS A 539 -3.58 -5.15 20.13
N VAL A 540 -3.42 -4.97 21.44
CA VAL A 540 -3.75 -3.72 22.14
C VAL A 540 -2.48 -3.06 22.64
N LYS A 541 -2.38 -1.74 22.48
CA LYS A 541 -1.30 -0.95 23.04
C LYS A 541 -1.49 -0.79 24.55
N THR A 542 -2.68 -0.32 24.94
CA THR A 542 -3.08 -0.18 26.35
C THR A 542 -4.59 -0.37 26.50
N ILE A 543 -5.00 -0.88 27.66
CA ILE A 543 -6.40 -0.82 28.10
C ILE A 543 -6.43 -0.08 29.42
N GLU A 544 -7.31 0.91 29.53
CA GLU A 544 -7.51 1.69 30.74
C GLU A 544 -8.95 1.51 31.24
N ARG A 545 -9.15 1.60 32.55
CA ARG A 545 -10.46 1.53 33.20
C ARG A 545 -10.63 2.66 34.20
N GLU A 546 -11.82 3.24 34.25
CA GLU A 546 -12.21 4.25 35.24
C GLU A 546 -13.69 4.12 35.63
N GLY A 547 -14.08 4.71 36.75
CA GLY A 547 -15.48 4.75 37.17
C GLY A 547 -16.24 5.85 36.43
N ALA A 548 -17.43 5.52 35.95
CA ALA A 548 -18.32 6.47 35.26
C ALA A 548 -19.62 6.72 36.05
N ASP A 549 -20.20 7.89 35.85
CA ASP A 549 -21.45 8.29 36.47
C ASP A 549 -22.61 8.13 35.48
N LYS A 550 -23.48 7.16 35.76
CA LYS A 550 -24.68 6.90 34.95
C LYS A 550 -25.68 8.06 34.95
N ASN A 551 -25.64 8.95 35.94
CA ASN A 551 -26.52 10.12 36.04
C ASN A 551 -25.93 11.37 35.36
N ASN A 552 -24.65 11.33 34.98
CA ASN A 552 -23.94 12.43 34.34
C ASN A 552 -23.43 12.01 32.96
N GLN A 553 -24.35 11.61 32.08
CA GLN A 553 -24.05 11.32 30.66
C GLN A 553 -22.95 10.26 30.39
N LEU A 554 -22.75 9.29 31.30
CA LEU A 554 -21.66 8.30 31.23
C LEU A 554 -20.25 8.92 31.29
N GLU A 555 -20.13 10.13 31.80
CA GLU A 555 -18.83 10.78 32.03
C GLU A 555 -18.09 10.13 33.21
N PRO A 556 -16.75 10.19 33.24
CA PRO A 556 -15.98 9.85 34.42
C PRO A 556 -16.42 10.69 35.63
N TYR A 557 -16.31 10.13 36.84
CA TYR A 557 -16.59 10.90 38.04
C TYR A 557 -15.66 12.12 38.13
N ALA A 558 -16.22 13.32 38.29
CA ALA A 558 -15.45 14.55 38.48
C ALA A 558 -14.53 14.50 39.71
N ASN A 559 -14.95 13.77 40.76
CA ASN A 559 -14.17 13.53 41.98
C ASN A 559 -14.10 12.02 42.27
N PRO A 560 -13.23 11.26 41.58
CA PRO A 560 -13.19 9.81 41.70
C PRO A 560 -12.53 9.38 43.01
N ASN A 561 -13.12 8.41 43.69
CA ASN A 561 -12.46 7.72 44.79
C ASN A 561 -11.29 6.84 44.27
N ALA A 562 -10.48 6.27 45.17
CA ALA A 562 -9.29 5.51 44.80
C ALA A 562 -9.56 4.37 43.79
N SER A 563 -10.72 3.71 43.86
CA SER A 563 -11.10 2.64 42.95
C SER A 563 -11.66 3.12 41.60
N GLN A 564 -12.16 4.36 41.56
CA GLN A 564 -12.76 4.97 40.37
C GLN A 564 -11.75 5.72 39.51
N LYS A 565 -10.55 5.99 40.02
CA LYS A 565 -9.48 6.63 39.27
C LYS A 565 -9.08 5.79 38.06
N LYS A 566 -8.79 6.48 36.96
CA LYS A 566 -8.27 5.88 35.74
C LYS A 566 -7.00 5.06 36.01
N CYS A 567 -7.00 3.81 35.60
CA CYS A 567 -5.87 2.91 35.75
C CYS A 567 -5.69 2.00 34.54
N GLN A 568 -4.43 1.69 34.23
CA GLN A 568 -4.09 0.75 33.16
C GLN A 568 -4.28 -0.69 33.63
N ILE A 569 -4.83 -1.53 32.76
CA ILE A 569 -5.02 -2.96 32.97
C ILE A 569 -3.79 -3.69 32.43
N SER A 570 -3.10 -4.44 33.30
CA SER A 570 -1.84 -5.12 32.98
C SER A 570 -1.92 -6.65 33.03
N ASN A 571 -3.00 -7.23 33.57
CA ASN A 571 -3.13 -8.68 33.73
C ASN A 571 -4.53 -9.17 33.34
N GLN A 572 -4.58 -10.11 32.39
CA GLN A 572 -5.80 -10.70 31.82
C GLN A 572 -6.48 -11.73 32.73
N ASP A 573 -5.78 -12.20 33.77
CA ASP A 573 -6.30 -13.23 34.67
C ASP A 573 -6.93 -12.69 35.95
N LEU A 574 -6.92 -11.37 36.15
CA LEU A 574 -7.57 -10.73 37.28
C LEU A 574 -9.04 -10.41 36.96
N TYR A 575 -9.81 -10.18 38.02
CA TYR A 575 -11.21 -9.79 37.94
C TYR A 575 -11.43 -8.40 38.49
N TRP A 576 -12.50 -7.77 38.02
CA TRP A 576 -13.03 -6.54 38.60
C TRP A 576 -14.43 -6.75 39.15
N SER A 577 -14.62 -6.50 40.44
CA SER A 577 -15.88 -6.78 41.15
C SER A 577 -16.50 -5.57 41.83
N ASN A 578 -15.87 -4.40 41.76
CA ASN A 578 -16.42 -3.21 42.39
C ASN A 578 -17.74 -2.84 41.72
N SER A 579 -18.79 -2.69 42.52
CA SER A 579 -20.11 -2.31 41.99
C SER A 579 -20.08 -0.88 41.48
N GLY A 580 -20.78 -0.63 40.38
CA GLY A 580 -20.83 0.66 39.69
C GLY A 580 -20.79 0.51 38.17
N LEU A 581 -20.89 1.65 37.49
CA LEU A 581 -20.66 1.76 36.06
C LEU A 581 -19.17 2.01 35.81
N TRP A 582 -18.59 1.23 34.90
CA TRP A 582 -17.18 1.27 34.56
C TRP A 582 -16.99 1.55 33.08
N HIS A 583 -16.10 2.47 32.79
CA HIS A 583 -15.69 2.88 31.46
C HIS A 583 -14.33 2.25 31.14
N TYR A 584 -14.24 1.58 29.99
CA TYR A 584 -13.03 0.93 29.47
C TYR A 584 -12.61 1.61 28.17
N ILE A 585 -11.32 1.96 28.09
CA ILE A 585 -10.72 2.64 26.94
C ILE A 585 -9.65 1.73 26.35
N ILE A 586 -9.87 1.31 25.11
CA ILE A 586 -8.99 0.41 24.36
C ILE A 586 -8.18 1.26 23.40
N THR A 587 -6.87 1.37 23.62
CA THR A 587 -5.95 2.05 22.70
C THR A 587 -5.27 1.03 21.81
N THR A 588 -5.40 1.22 20.50
CA THR A 588 -4.80 0.37 19.47
C THR A 588 -3.38 0.83 19.14
N GLU A 589 -2.64 0.03 18.36
CA GLU A 589 -1.25 0.33 17.98
C GLU A 589 -1.10 1.61 17.14
N ASP A 590 -2.15 2.00 16.41
CA ASP A 590 -2.27 3.24 15.63
C ASP A 590 -2.82 4.43 16.43
N ASP A 591 -2.81 4.33 17.77
CA ASP A 591 -3.27 5.36 18.72
C ASP A 591 -4.76 5.73 18.63
N GLN A 592 -5.56 4.96 17.88
CA GLN A 592 -7.01 5.05 17.91
C GLN A 592 -7.55 4.51 19.23
N LYS A 593 -8.69 5.04 19.67
CA LYS A 593 -9.30 4.70 20.97
C LYS A 593 -10.75 4.31 20.80
N TYR A 594 -11.15 3.26 21.50
CA TYR A 594 -12.50 2.72 21.48
C TYR A 594 -13.01 2.52 22.90
N GLU A 595 -14.28 2.85 23.13
CA GLU A 595 -14.89 2.88 24.44
C GLU A 595 -15.85 1.71 24.63
N LYS A 596 -15.89 1.17 25.85
CA LYS A 596 -16.86 0.16 26.30
C LYS A 596 -17.32 0.47 27.72
N PHE A 597 -18.55 0.09 28.05
CA PHE A 597 -19.14 0.26 29.37
C PHE A 597 -19.63 -1.07 29.95
N VAL A 598 -19.46 -1.22 31.26
CA VAL A 598 -20.07 -2.31 32.02
C VAL A 598 -20.66 -1.81 33.33
N ASN A 599 -21.89 -2.23 33.62
CA ASN A 599 -22.54 -1.95 34.89
C ASN A 599 -22.50 -3.21 35.77
N ILE A 600 -21.80 -3.12 36.90
CA ILE A 600 -21.59 -4.21 37.84
C ILE A 600 -22.43 -3.96 39.09
N GLY A 601 -23.24 -4.94 39.51
CA GLY A 601 -23.94 -4.79 40.79
C GLY A 601 -24.84 -5.97 41.18
N PRO A 602 -24.98 -6.26 42.48
CA PRO A 602 -25.76 -7.39 42.98
C PRO A 602 -27.25 -7.26 42.66
N THR A 603 -27.75 -6.05 42.41
CA THR A 603 -29.15 -5.79 42.02
C THR A 603 -29.54 -6.42 40.68
N PHE A 604 -28.57 -6.80 39.86
CA PHE A 604 -28.77 -7.42 38.54
C PHE A 604 -28.65 -8.95 38.58
N GLU A 605 -28.25 -9.51 39.72
CA GLU A 605 -28.18 -10.94 39.93
C GLU A 605 -29.57 -11.57 39.75
N ASN A 606 -29.65 -12.60 38.91
CA ASN A 606 -30.89 -13.28 38.50
C ASN A 606 -31.90 -12.43 37.68
N LYS A 607 -31.62 -11.16 37.42
CA LYS A 607 -32.49 -10.28 36.61
C LYS A 607 -31.99 -10.04 35.19
N TYR A 608 -30.67 -10.07 34.98
CA TYR A 608 -30.02 -9.91 33.66
C TYR A 608 -30.65 -8.84 32.76
N PRO A 609 -30.81 -7.58 33.22
CA PRO A 609 -31.37 -6.53 32.37
C PRO A 609 -30.44 -6.20 31.21
N ARG A 610 -30.96 -5.58 30.14
CA ARG A 610 -30.10 -5.02 29.10
C ARG A 610 -29.40 -3.77 29.65
N PHE A 611 -28.26 -3.39 29.06
CA PHE A 611 -27.49 -2.24 29.52
C PHE A 611 -28.29 -0.93 29.52
N LEU A 612 -29.00 -0.66 28.43
CA LEU A 612 -29.84 0.52 28.27
C LEU A 612 -30.97 0.59 29.32
N ASP A 613 -31.47 -0.56 29.80
CA ASP A 613 -32.51 -0.62 30.84
C ASP A 613 -31.98 -0.21 32.23
N THR A 614 -30.65 -0.08 32.39
CA THR A 614 -30.00 0.32 33.65
C THR A 614 -29.61 1.80 33.71
N LEU A 615 -29.80 2.53 32.60
CA LEU A 615 -29.43 3.93 32.45
C LEU A 615 -30.66 4.86 32.54
N PRO A 616 -30.47 6.13 32.94
CA PRO A 616 -31.48 7.17 32.72
C PRO A 616 -31.77 7.37 31.23
N ASP A 617 -32.99 7.82 30.93
CA ASP A 617 -33.44 8.09 29.56
C ASP A 617 -32.53 9.09 28.85
N ASN A 618 -32.36 8.90 27.54
CA ASN A 618 -31.71 9.82 26.61
C ASN A 618 -30.20 10.05 26.78
N ILE A 619 -29.50 9.26 27.59
CA ILE A 619 -28.02 9.31 27.67
C ILE A 619 -27.36 8.44 26.58
N ALA A 620 -27.94 7.28 26.32
CA ALA A 620 -27.53 6.37 25.25
C ALA A 620 -28.76 5.68 24.68
N VAL A 621 -28.68 5.24 23.43
CA VAL A 621 -29.74 4.50 22.72
C VAL A 621 -29.16 3.32 21.95
N ASP A 622 -29.99 2.40 21.48
CA ASP A 622 -29.54 1.32 20.60
C ASP A 622 -29.04 1.92 19.29
N PHE A 623 -27.78 1.64 18.93
CA PHE A 623 -27.14 2.22 17.74
C PHE A 623 -27.93 1.97 16.46
N TRP A 624 -28.46 0.76 16.29
CA TRP A 624 -29.18 0.39 15.07
C TRP A 624 -30.54 1.07 14.95
N THR A 625 -31.03 1.70 16.03
CA THR A 625 -32.27 2.50 16.00
C THR A 625 -32.01 3.97 15.72
N THR A 626 -30.77 4.40 15.49
CA THR A 626 -30.42 5.80 15.18
C THR A 626 -30.35 6.05 13.67
N ILE A 627 -30.30 7.33 13.28
CA ILE A 627 -30.03 7.73 11.89
C ILE A 627 -28.64 7.23 11.42
N HIS A 628 -27.63 7.28 12.30
CA HIS A 628 -26.28 6.76 12.04
C HIS A 628 -26.30 5.25 11.77
N GLY A 629 -27.03 4.51 12.61
CA GLY A 629 -27.25 3.08 12.43
C GLY A 629 -27.96 2.77 11.11
N LEU A 630 -28.94 3.58 10.71
CA LEU A 630 -29.62 3.45 9.43
C LEU A 630 -28.68 3.66 8.24
N HIS A 631 -27.83 4.70 8.27
CA HIS A 631 -26.83 4.94 7.23
C HIS A 631 -25.87 3.75 7.07
N LEU A 632 -25.36 3.24 8.19
CA LEU A 632 -24.49 2.06 8.15
C LEU A 632 -25.23 0.83 7.63
N LYS A 633 -26.47 0.60 8.05
CA LYS A 633 -27.31 -0.50 7.54
C LYS A 633 -27.46 -0.42 6.03
N ASN A 634 -27.81 0.73 5.49
CA ASN A 634 -27.99 0.92 4.04
C ASN A 634 -26.68 0.66 3.28
N TYR A 635 -25.55 1.11 3.83
CA TYR A 635 -24.23 0.80 3.30
C TYR A 635 -23.95 -0.71 3.27
N LEU A 636 -24.21 -1.42 4.39
CA LEU A 636 -24.01 -2.87 4.49
C LEU A 636 -24.93 -3.66 3.55
N MET A 637 -26.20 -3.28 3.44
CA MET A 637 -27.15 -3.91 2.54
C MET A 637 -26.75 -3.72 1.07
N THR A 638 -26.33 -2.51 0.71
CA THR A 638 -26.02 -2.15 -0.69
C THR A 638 -24.69 -2.75 -1.17
N TYR A 639 -23.65 -2.69 -0.32
CA TYR A 639 -22.28 -3.02 -0.73
C TYR A 639 -21.80 -4.39 -0.24
N TYR A 640 -22.45 -4.96 0.77
CA TYR A 640 -22.13 -6.26 1.33
C TYR A 640 -23.26 -7.29 1.21
N ASN A 641 -24.44 -6.90 0.69
CA ASN A 641 -25.63 -7.75 0.58
C ASN A 641 -26.03 -8.39 1.91
N PHE A 642 -25.80 -7.70 3.03
CA PHE A 642 -26.23 -8.20 4.33
C PHE A 642 -27.75 -8.08 4.45
N ASP A 643 -28.39 -9.12 4.98
CA ASP A 643 -29.77 -9.03 5.43
C ASP A 643 -29.85 -8.47 6.86
N SER A 644 -31.05 -8.12 7.31
CA SER A 644 -31.26 -7.55 8.64
C SER A 644 -30.80 -8.49 9.77
N LYS A 645 -30.81 -9.81 9.55
CA LYS A 645 -30.36 -10.80 10.55
C LYS A 645 -28.83 -10.85 10.63
N ALA A 646 -28.14 -10.76 9.52
CA ALA A 646 -26.68 -10.67 9.47
C ALA A 646 -26.21 -9.39 10.20
N ILE A 647 -26.87 -8.26 9.94
CA ILE A 647 -26.58 -6.97 10.58
C ILE A 647 -26.76 -7.05 12.10
N GLN A 648 -27.88 -7.61 12.58
CA GLN A 648 -28.14 -7.75 14.02
C GLN A 648 -27.11 -8.63 14.76
N ASN A 649 -26.44 -9.54 14.04
CA ASN A 649 -25.45 -10.44 14.62
C ASN A 649 -24.02 -9.87 14.58
N LEU A 650 -23.82 -8.65 14.07
CA LEU A 650 -22.51 -8.00 14.09
C LEU A 650 -22.06 -7.76 15.53
N SER A 651 -20.80 -8.09 15.83
CA SER A 651 -20.17 -7.66 17.08
C SER A 651 -19.91 -6.16 17.05
N PHE A 652 -19.61 -5.58 18.22
CA PHE A 652 -19.14 -4.21 18.32
C PHE A 652 -17.92 -3.97 17.42
N GLU A 653 -16.93 -4.87 17.46
CA GLU A 653 -15.70 -4.72 16.68
C GLU A 653 -15.94 -4.74 15.17
N GLN A 654 -16.86 -5.60 14.71
CA GLN A 654 -17.26 -5.65 13.30
C GLN A 654 -18.02 -4.38 12.91
N THR A 655 -18.94 -3.92 13.75
CA THR A 655 -19.75 -2.71 13.51
C THR A 655 -18.86 -1.48 13.38
N VAL A 656 -17.88 -1.32 14.28
CA VAL A 656 -16.92 -0.20 14.22
C VAL A 656 -16.00 -0.31 12.99
N ALA A 657 -15.57 -1.52 12.60
CA ALA A 657 -14.78 -1.72 11.39
C ALA A 657 -15.55 -1.31 10.12
N TYR A 658 -16.83 -1.70 10.02
CA TYR A 658 -17.69 -1.27 8.91
C TYR A 658 -18.03 0.22 8.97
N TRP A 659 -18.20 0.78 10.16
CA TRP A 659 -18.40 2.22 10.35
C TRP A 659 -17.24 3.03 9.78
N LYS A 660 -15.99 2.65 10.10
CA LYS A 660 -14.78 3.27 9.53
C LYS A 660 -14.77 3.22 8.01
N GLU A 661 -15.09 2.07 7.43
CA GLU A 661 -15.16 1.92 5.96
C GLU A 661 -16.27 2.78 5.34
N TYR A 662 -17.46 2.77 5.94
CA TYR A 662 -18.58 3.61 5.52
C TYR A 662 -18.20 5.08 5.52
N VAL A 663 -17.68 5.61 6.64
CA VAL A 663 -17.30 7.02 6.77
C VAL A 663 -16.22 7.36 5.75
N SER A 664 -15.17 6.53 5.64
CA SER A 664 -14.09 6.73 4.66
C SER A 664 -14.60 6.76 3.22
N ASN A 665 -15.38 5.77 2.80
CA ASN A 665 -15.83 5.65 1.41
C ASN A 665 -16.81 6.76 1.03
N THR A 666 -17.68 7.15 1.97
CA THR A 666 -18.65 8.22 1.78
C THR A 666 -17.94 9.57 1.72
N ALA A 667 -17.07 9.89 2.68
CA ALA A 667 -16.35 11.16 2.70
C ALA A 667 -15.38 11.35 1.52
N THR A 668 -14.80 10.25 1.00
CA THR A 668 -13.95 10.29 -0.20
C THR A 668 -14.72 10.25 -1.52
N GLN A 669 -16.06 10.19 -1.47
CA GLN A 669 -16.94 10.07 -2.64
C GLN A 669 -16.58 8.88 -3.55
N ARG A 670 -15.95 7.83 -2.99
CA ARG A 670 -15.79 6.53 -3.67
C ARG A 670 -17.15 5.88 -3.91
N ILE A 671 -18.13 6.27 -3.10
CA ILE A 671 -19.53 5.91 -3.21
C ILE A 671 -20.32 7.23 -3.28
N PRO A 672 -21.21 7.41 -4.28
CA PRO A 672 -22.10 8.56 -4.28
C PRO A 672 -23.04 8.45 -3.06
N PRO A 673 -23.33 9.57 -2.36
CA PRO A 673 -24.40 9.58 -1.37
C PRO A 673 -25.69 9.14 -2.06
N ASP A 674 -26.50 8.35 -1.37
CA ASP A 674 -27.78 7.90 -1.93
C ASP A 674 -28.61 9.13 -2.32
N PRO A 675 -28.93 9.34 -3.62
CA PRO A 675 -29.68 10.51 -4.05
C PRO A 675 -31.14 10.50 -3.57
N HIS A 676 -31.60 9.39 -3.00
CA HIS A 676 -32.93 9.24 -2.43
C HIS A 676 -32.79 8.72 -0.99
N PRO A 677 -32.54 9.58 0.02
CA PRO A 677 -32.60 9.14 1.41
C PRO A 677 -33.92 8.39 1.59
N HIS A 678 -33.85 7.11 1.95
CA HIS A 678 -35.04 6.30 2.15
C HIS A 678 -36.00 7.05 3.08
N ASN A 679 -37.30 7.06 2.74
CA ASN A 679 -38.35 7.60 3.61
C ASN A 679 -38.44 6.76 4.89
N PHE A 680 -37.50 6.94 5.80
CA PHE A 680 -37.59 6.40 7.14
C PHE A 680 -38.52 7.27 7.97
N THR A 681 -39.12 6.65 8.97
CA THR A 681 -40.03 7.31 9.89
C THR A 681 -39.36 7.39 11.25
N ASP A 682 -39.12 8.60 11.73
CA ASP A 682 -38.67 8.81 13.10
C ASP A 682 -39.88 8.73 14.05
N LEU A 683 -39.97 7.63 14.81
CA LEU A 683 -41.08 7.38 15.73
C LEU A 683 -41.22 8.48 16.79
N SER A 684 -40.12 9.13 17.18
CA SER A 684 -40.15 10.20 18.19
C SER A 684 -40.85 11.47 17.67
N SER A 685 -40.91 11.65 16.35
CA SER A 685 -41.51 12.81 15.68
C SER A 685 -42.99 12.62 15.29
N ILE A 686 -43.55 11.41 15.45
CA ILE A 686 -44.92 11.11 15.01
C ILE A 686 -45.94 11.72 15.98
N ALA A 687 -46.66 12.74 15.51
CA ALA A 687 -47.72 13.39 16.29
C ALA A 687 -48.83 12.42 16.70
N GLU A 688 -49.19 11.44 15.85
CA GLU A 688 -50.23 10.45 16.16
C GLU A 688 -49.92 9.55 17.37
N LEU A 689 -48.64 9.42 17.74
CA LEU A 689 -48.23 8.68 18.93
C LEU A 689 -48.32 9.51 20.22
N ALA A 690 -48.48 10.83 20.14
CA ALA A 690 -48.53 11.70 21.34
C ALA A 690 -49.79 11.51 22.20
N GLY A 691 -50.89 11.01 21.62
CA GLY A 691 -52.14 10.75 22.34
C GLY A 691 -52.14 9.43 23.11
N ALA A 692 -52.78 9.39 24.27
CA ALA A 692 -52.94 8.14 25.02
C ALA A 692 -53.75 7.08 24.25
N VAL A 693 -53.42 5.80 24.43
CA VAL A 693 -54.27 4.67 24.04
C VAL A 693 -55.30 4.45 25.13
N LYS A 694 -56.59 4.49 24.79
CA LYS A 694 -57.70 4.35 25.74
C LYS A 694 -58.48 3.08 25.46
N MET A 695 -58.81 2.33 26.50
CA MET A 695 -59.54 1.07 26.36
C MET A 695 -60.51 0.81 27.52
N ASN A 696 -61.33 -0.22 27.33
CA ASN A 696 -62.18 -0.83 28.36
C ASN A 696 -61.98 -2.35 28.30
N ALA A 697 -60.74 -2.77 28.54
CA ALA A 697 -60.37 -4.17 28.50
C ALA A 697 -60.82 -4.87 29.79
N THR A 698 -61.39 -6.07 29.63
CA THR A 698 -61.86 -6.90 30.75
C THR A 698 -60.82 -7.92 31.22
N ASN A 699 -59.76 -8.15 30.41
CA ASN A 699 -58.66 -9.06 30.71
C ASN A 699 -57.38 -8.63 29.95
N ILE A 700 -56.25 -9.21 30.35
CA ILE A 700 -54.90 -8.91 29.80
C ILE A 700 -54.83 -9.14 28.28
N GLU A 701 -55.38 -10.24 27.76
CA GLU A 701 -55.32 -10.55 26.33
C GLU A 701 -56.07 -9.52 25.48
N THR A 702 -57.23 -9.06 25.96
CA THR A 702 -57.99 -7.98 25.31
C THR A 702 -57.22 -6.65 25.38
N ALA A 703 -56.52 -6.39 26.48
CA ALA A 703 -55.66 -5.21 26.60
C ALA A 703 -54.50 -5.25 25.60
N LYS A 704 -53.78 -6.36 25.50
CA LYS A 704 -52.69 -6.56 24.51
C LYS A 704 -53.19 -6.31 23.09
N ALA A 705 -54.28 -6.98 22.70
CA ALA A 705 -54.84 -6.85 21.36
C ALA A 705 -55.26 -5.41 21.04
N THR A 706 -55.87 -4.71 22.01
CA THR A 706 -56.27 -3.30 21.85
C THR A 706 -55.05 -2.39 21.68
N ILE A 707 -54.02 -2.56 22.52
CA ILE A 707 -52.78 -1.78 22.42
C ILE A 707 -52.13 -1.95 21.04
N VAL A 708 -51.98 -3.19 20.58
CA VAL A 708 -51.38 -3.48 19.26
C VAL A 708 -52.21 -2.83 18.15
N SER A 709 -53.53 -3.07 18.13
CA SER A 709 -54.40 -2.56 17.07
C SER A 709 -54.41 -1.03 16.99
N GLU A 710 -54.38 -0.34 18.13
CA GLU A 710 -54.37 1.12 18.19
C GLU A 710 -53.04 1.71 17.71
N VAL A 711 -51.91 1.09 18.08
CA VAL A 711 -50.59 1.53 17.61
C VAL A 711 -50.42 1.23 16.11
N GLU A 712 -50.85 0.06 15.64
CA GLU A 712 -50.84 -0.30 14.21
C GLU A 712 -51.65 0.69 13.36
N GLU A 713 -52.88 1.03 13.76
CA GLU A 713 -53.71 1.95 12.98
C GLU A 713 -53.08 3.36 12.90
N ARG A 714 -52.43 3.83 13.98
CA ARG A 714 -51.70 5.12 13.99
C ARG A 714 -50.47 5.11 13.08
N LEU A 715 -49.79 3.97 12.97
CA LEU A 715 -48.57 3.82 12.18
C LEU A 715 -48.82 3.39 10.72
N LYS A 716 -50.04 2.97 10.40
CA LYS A 716 -50.45 2.48 9.08
C LYS A 716 -50.14 3.42 7.92
N LYS A 717 -50.29 4.74 8.12
CA LYS A 717 -50.00 5.74 7.07
C LYS A 717 -48.51 5.79 6.69
N TYR A 718 -47.63 5.35 7.59
CA TYR A 718 -46.19 5.27 7.39
C TYR A 718 -45.74 3.91 6.84
N LYS A 719 -46.68 2.98 6.61
CA LYS A 719 -46.43 1.62 6.10
C LYS A 719 -45.48 0.80 6.98
N LEU A 720 -45.41 1.11 8.28
CA LEU A 720 -44.65 0.34 9.26
C LEU A 720 -45.44 -0.89 9.68
N VAL A 721 -44.76 -2.02 9.87
CA VAL A 721 -45.35 -3.29 10.25
C VAL A 721 -44.90 -3.71 11.65
N TYR A 722 -45.85 -4.05 12.52
CA TYR A 722 -45.58 -4.54 13.88
C TYR A 722 -44.76 -5.84 13.84
N ASN A 723 -43.77 -5.94 14.74
CA ASN A 723 -42.77 -7.01 14.83
C ASN A 723 -41.82 -7.16 13.63
N ILE A 724 -41.89 -6.27 12.64
CA ILE A 724 -40.91 -6.20 11.53
C ILE A 724 -40.12 -4.89 11.64
N ASP A 725 -40.84 -3.77 11.70
CA ASP A 725 -40.25 -2.43 11.74
C ASP A 725 -40.22 -1.83 13.15
N TYR A 726 -41.17 -2.19 14.01
CA TYR A 726 -41.27 -1.73 15.39
C TYR A 726 -41.87 -2.78 16.32
N ALA A 727 -41.64 -2.63 17.63
CA ALA A 727 -42.24 -3.43 18.68
C ALA A 727 -42.67 -2.55 19.86
N ILE A 728 -43.54 -3.09 20.73
CA ILE A 728 -44.08 -2.39 21.90
C ILE A 728 -43.50 -3.03 23.14
N TYR A 729 -42.96 -2.22 24.04
CA TYR A 729 -42.33 -2.66 25.28
C TYR A 729 -43.01 -2.06 26.52
N ILE A 730 -42.97 -2.80 27.63
CA ILE A 730 -43.41 -2.36 28.96
C ILE A 730 -42.30 -2.71 29.94
N ASN A 731 -41.72 -1.69 30.57
CA ASN A 731 -40.59 -1.86 31.49
C ASN A 731 -39.46 -2.74 30.91
N GLY A 732 -39.15 -2.55 29.62
CA GLY A 732 -38.11 -3.29 28.90
C GLY A 732 -38.52 -4.66 28.34
N GLN A 733 -39.69 -5.19 28.72
CA GLN A 733 -40.19 -6.47 28.21
C GLN A 733 -41.12 -6.27 27.01
N ILE A 734 -41.04 -7.14 25.99
CA ILE A 734 -41.89 -7.06 24.81
C ILE A 734 -43.35 -7.40 25.17
N LEU A 735 -44.31 -6.65 24.61
CA LEU A 735 -45.74 -6.73 24.95
C LEU A 735 -46.33 -8.15 24.84
N SER A 736 -45.84 -8.96 23.90
CA SER A 736 -46.30 -10.36 23.74
C SER A 736 -46.02 -11.23 24.97
N GLU A 737 -45.01 -10.88 25.77
CA GLU A 737 -44.59 -11.62 26.96
C GLU A 737 -45.07 -10.97 28.27
N CYS A 738 -45.64 -9.76 28.19
CA CYS A 738 -46.10 -9.02 29.36
C CYS A 738 -47.43 -9.59 29.88
N ASN A 739 -47.39 -10.30 31.00
CA ASN A 739 -48.61 -10.70 31.73
C ASN A 739 -48.77 -9.85 32.98
N GLU A 740 -47.83 -9.98 33.93
CA GLU A 740 -47.86 -9.26 35.21
C GLU A 740 -47.66 -7.74 35.03
N GLN A 741 -46.88 -7.32 34.04
CA GLN A 741 -46.60 -5.90 33.77
C GLN A 741 -47.85 -5.13 33.33
N LEU A 742 -48.92 -5.81 32.91
CA LEU A 742 -50.20 -5.21 32.53
C LEU A 742 -51.20 -5.15 33.69
N ASP A 743 -50.96 -5.83 34.81
CA ASP A 743 -51.84 -5.79 36.00
C ASP A 743 -52.16 -4.37 36.48
N PRO A 744 -51.24 -3.38 36.42
CA PRO A 744 -51.55 -2.00 36.78
C PRO A 744 -52.73 -1.41 36.00
N LEU A 745 -53.02 -1.86 34.77
CA LEU A 745 -54.17 -1.41 33.98
C LEU A 745 -55.53 -1.92 34.49
N PHE A 746 -55.54 -2.78 35.51
CA PHE A 746 -56.78 -3.27 36.14
C PHE A 746 -56.95 -2.74 37.57
N ASN A 747 -56.01 -1.90 38.03
CA ASN A 747 -56.01 -1.25 39.33
C ASN A 747 -56.45 0.21 39.20
N TYR A 748 -57.77 0.41 39.18
CA TYR A 748 -58.39 1.71 38.91
C TYR A 748 -58.16 2.73 40.03
N GLY A 749 -57.75 3.94 39.64
CA GLY A 749 -57.67 5.12 40.50
C GLY A 749 -59.03 5.72 40.85
N SER A 750 -59.01 6.82 41.60
CA SER A 750 -60.22 7.53 42.06
C SER A 750 -61.03 8.17 40.93
N ASP A 751 -60.40 8.49 39.80
CA ASP A 751 -61.03 8.98 38.58
C ASP A 751 -61.59 7.86 37.68
N GLY A 752 -61.42 6.60 38.10
CA GLY A 752 -61.84 5.40 37.38
C GLY A 752 -60.91 4.97 36.26
N TRP A 753 -59.76 5.65 36.06
CA TRP A 753 -58.74 5.26 35.11
C TRP A 753 -57.63 4.46 35.79
N ALA A 754 -57.07 3.50 35.06
CA ALA A 754 -55.83 2.81 35.40
C ALA A 754 -54.81 3.07 34.28
N TRP A 755 -53.61 3.53 34.63
CA TRP A 755 -52.63 4.03 33.66
C TRP A 755 -51.32 3.25 33.68
N LEU A 756 -50.70 3.12 32.52
CA LEU A 756 -49.37 2.56 32.31
C LEU A 756 -48.66 3.30 31.17
N THR A 757 -47.33 3.27 31.14
CA THR A 757 -46.54 3.77 30.02
C THR A 757 -46.02 2.60 29.20
N ILE A 758 -46.12 2.69 27.88
CA ILE A 758 -45.53 1.76 26.92
C ILE A 758 -44.46 2.49 26.10
N ASP A 759 -43.51 1.74 25.56
CA ASP A 759 -42.46 2.24 24.68
C ASP A 759 -42.62 1.60 23.29
N VAL A 760 -42.97 2.41 22.29
CA VAL A 760 -43.05 1.99 20.89
C VAL A 760 -41.69 2.26 20.24
N ARG A 761 -40.94 1.19 19.97
CA ARG A 761 -39.53 1.27 19.59
C ARG A 761 -39.30 0.66 18.21
N ALA A 762 -38.51 1.34 17.39
CA ALA A 762 -38.05 0.79 16.11
C ALA A 762 -37.21 -0.48 16.38
N LEU A 763 -37.43 -1.52 15.57
CA LEU A 763 -36.62 -2.72 15.67
C LEU A 763 -35.25 -2.50 15.04
N PRO A 764 -34.17 -3.08 15.58
CA PRO A 764 -32.84 -2.99 14.97
C PRO A 764 -32.79 -3.49 13.52
N THR A 765 -33.69 -4.40 13.13
CA THR A 765 -33.87 -4.90 11.75
C THR A 765 -34.52 -3.92 10.78
N SER A 766 -35.17 -2.88 11.30
CA SER A 766 -35.97 -1.95 10.50
C SER A 766 -35.09 -1.09 9.59
N THR A 767 -35.53 -0.94 8.35
CA THR A 767 -35.00 0.04 7.38
C THR A 767 -35.97 1.19 7.15
N LEU A 768 -37.15 1.14 7.78
CA LEU A 768 -38.24 2.11 7.59
C LEU A 768 -38.54 2.92 8.85
N ALA A 769 -38.05 2.52 10.02
CA ALA A 769 -38.28 3.22 11.29
C ALA A 769 -36.99 3.40 12.09
N ILE A 770 -36.89 4.53 12.78
CA ILE A 770 -35.83 4.83 13.75
C ILE A 770 -36.43 5.39 15.05
N ASN A 771 -35.61 5.45 16.09
CA ASN A 771 -35.92 5.96 17.42
C ASN A 771 -37.11 5.22 18.08
N HIS A 772 -37.72 5.86 19.07
CA HIS A 772 -38.81 5.32 19.87
C HIS A 772 -39.72 6.43 20.40
N HIS A 773 -40.88 6.05 20.91
CA HIS A 773 -41.87 6.97 21.48
C HIS A 773 -42.51 6.36 22.73
N LEU A 774 -42.50 7.13 23.83
CA LEU A 774 -43.19 6.74 25.06
C LEU A 774 -44.66 7.18 25.00
N MET A 775 -45.57 6.22 25.14
CA MET A 775 -47.01 6.46 25.10
C MET A 775 -47.69 6.06 26.40
N LYS A 776 -48.73 6.79 26.80
CA LYS A 776 -49.62 6.36 27.89
C LYS A 776 -50.71 5.44 27.38
N VAL A 777 -51.07 4.48 28.22
CA VAL A 777 -52.15 3.55 28.00
C VAL A 777 -53.06 3.57 29.21
N GLY A 778 -54.36 3.77 28.98
CA GLY A 778 -55.37 3.92 30.02
C GLY A 778 -56.50 2.92 29.83
N ASN A 779 -56.92 2.28 30.92
CA ASN A 779 -58.09 1.43 30.97
C ASN A 779 -59.15 2.03 31.89
N ASN A 780 -60.41 2.11 31.44
CA ASN A 780 -61.52 2.63 32.23
C ASN A 780 -62.82 1.89 31.90
N LYS A 781 -63.50 1.36 32.93
CA LYS A 781 -64.76 0.59 32.78
C LYS A 781 -65.90 1.38 32.16
N LYS A 782 -65.87 2.72 32.26
CA LYS A 782 -66.89 3.64 31.72
C LYS A 782 -66.54 4.14 30.32
N TYR A 783 -65.32 3.90 29.84
CA TYR A 783 -64.95 4.27 28.48
C TYR A 783 -65.67 3.37 27.48
N ASP A 784 -66.29 3.99 26.48
CA ASP A 784 -66.97 3.31 25.39
C ASP A 784 -66.30 3.74 24.07
N PRO A 785 -65.43 2.89 23.48
CA PRO A 785 -64.70 3.22 22.26
C PRO A 785 -65.64 3.51 21.08
N THR A 786 -66.89 3.02 21.11
CA THR A 786 -67.88 3.25 20.03
C THR A 786 -68.52 4.64 20.08
N LYS A 787 -68.43 5.33 21.23
CA LYS A 787 -69.00 6.67 21.44
C LYS A 787 -67.95 7.77 21.49
N ALA A 788 -66.67 7.42 21.54
CA ALA A 788 -65.58 8.39 21.56
C ALA A 788 -65.39 9.03 20.18
N THR A 789 -65.23 10.36 20.17
CA THR A 789 -64.79 11.11 19.00
C THR A 789 -63.30 10.88 18.80
N ASP A 790 -62.96 10.23 17.69
CA ASP A 790 -61.58 9.98 17.30
C ASP A 790 -61.03 11.17 16.51
N LEU A 791 -60.16 11.94 17.17
CA LEU A 791 -59.54 13.14 16.61
C LEU A 791 -58.69 12.84 15.37
N SER A 792 -58.12 11.63 15.26
CA SER A 792 -57.28 11.25 14.11
C SER A 792 -58.06 11.20 12.79
N LYS A 793 -59.39 11.07 12.87
CA LYS A 793 -60.29 11.08 11.71
C LYS A 793 -60.70 12.49 11.28
N ILE A 794 -60.33 13.51 12.07
CA ILE A 794 -60.62 14.92 11.77
C ILE A 794 -59.43 15.50 10.99
N LYS A 795 -59.71 15.99 9.79
CA LYS A 795 -58.72 16.60 8.91
C LYS A 795 -58.69 18.11 9.13
N PHE A 796 -57.51 18.62 9.47
CA PHE A 796 -57.21 20.05 9.51
C PHE A 796 -56.37 20.39 8.29
N ALA A 797 -56.70 21.49 7.60
CA ALA A 797 -55.88 21.97 6.50
C ALA A 797 -54.73 22.84 7.03
N ASP A 798 -53.55 22.70 6.44
CA ASP A 798 -52.40 23.57 6.72
C ASP A 798 -52.73 25.02 6.31
N GLN A 799 -52.15 25.98 7.02
CA GLN A 799 -52.48 27.40 6.89
C GLN A 799 -51.22 28.20 6.56
N THR A 800 -51.20 28.91 5.43
CA THR A 800 -50.08 29.73 4.99
C THR A 800 -50.44 31.21 4.96
N PHE A 801 -49.81 32.03 5.81
CA PHE A 801 -50.05 33.47 5.92
C PHE A 801 -48.77 34.21 6.37
N ASP A 802 -48.77 35.54 6.26
CA ASP A 802 -47.75 36.40 6.88
C ASP A 802 -48.08 36.63 8.35
N PHE A 803 -47.45 35.87 9.25
CA PHE A 803 -47.63 35.99 10.70
C PHE A 803 -46.67 36.99 11.35
N THR A 804 -45.76 37.63 10.60
CA THR A 804 -44.68 38.47 11.16
C THR A 804 -45.17 39.69 11.94
N LYS A 805 -46.41 40.13 11.69
CA LYS A 805 -47.06 41.27 12.36
C LYS A 805 -47.97 40.88 13.53
N GLN A 806 -48.12 39.58 13.80
CA GLN A 806 -48.91 39.09 14.92
C GLN A 806 -48.11 39.15 16.22
N ASN A 807 -48.81 39.16 17.35
CA ASN A 807 -48.20 38.85 18.65
C ASN A 807 -48.63 37.43 19.09
N PRO A 808 -47.91 36.80 20.05
CA PRO A 808 -48.24 35.44 20.50
C PRO A 808 -49.68 35.25 20.98
N ALA A 809 -50.26 36.26 21.64
CA ALA A 809 -51.62 36.17 22.18
C ALA A 809 -52.69 36.15 21.06
N ASP A 810 -52.51 36.99 20.04
CA ASP A 810 -53.41 37.05 18.89
C ASP A 810 -53.31 35.79 18.03
N LEU A 811 -52.09 35.28 17.80
CA LEU A 811 -51.88 34.02 17.10
C LEU A 811 -52.52 32.83 17.86
N LYS A 812 -52.36 32.78 19.19
CA LYS A 812 -53.00 31.76 20.02
C LYS A 812 -54.53 31.79 19.91
N LYS A 813 -55.13 32.98 19.97
CA LYS A 813 -56.57 33.15 19.80
C LYS A 813 -57.02 32.73 18.40
N TRP A 814 -56.22 33.04 17.38
CA TRP A 814 -56.48 32.65 16.00
C TRP A 814 -56.50 31.14 15.83
N ILE A 815 -55.48 30.43 16.34
CA ILE A 815 -55.36 28.97 16.29
C ILE A 815 -56.57 28.30 16.95
N LEU A 816 -56.91 28.72 18.18
CA LEU A 816 -58.06 28.16 18.90
C LEU A 816 -59.38 28.44 18.18
N GLY A 817 -59.51 29.62 17.55
CA GLY A 817 -60.66 29.98 16.73
C GLY A 817 -60.81 29.08 15.50
N TYR A 818 -59.72 28.83 14.77
CA TYR A 818 -59.70 27.94 13.62
C TYR A 818 -60.13 26.53 14.01
N ILE A 819 -59.54 26.00 15.10
CA ILE A 819 -59.87 24.67 15.59
C ILE A 819 -61.34 24.58 16.01
N SER A 820 -61.85 25.58 16.73
CA SER A 820 -63.26 25.61 17.14
C SER A 820 -64.21 25.61 15.94
N ASN A 821 -63.87 26.33 14.86
CA ASN A 821 -64.69 26.36 13.65
C ASN A 821 -64.75 24.99 12.97
N VAL A 822 -63.59 24.33 12.79
CA VAL A 822 -63.52 22.97 12.23
C VAL A 822 -64.36 21.99 13.04
N LEU A 823 -64.23 22.02 14.37
CA LEU A 823 -64.95 21.09 15.25
C LEU A 823 -66.47 21.33 15.24
N LYS A 824 -66.90 22.58 15.20
CA LYS A 824 -68.33 22.96 15.11
C LYS A 824 -68.94 22.52 13.79
N GLU A 825 -68.25 22.72 12.68
CA GLU A 825 -68.73 22.34 11.35
C GLU A 825 -68.88 20.82 11.23
N GLY A 826 -67.91 20.06 11.74
CA GLY A 826 -67.97 18.60 11.81
C GLY A 826 -68.98 18.06 12.83
N LYS A 827 -69.70 18.93 13.55
CA LYS A 827 -70.69 18.60 14.60
C LYS A 827 -70.10 17.76 15.74
N TYR A 828 -68.81 17.92 16.02
CA TYR A 828 -68.14 17.23 17.12
C TYR A 828 -68.47 17.89 18.45
N GLN A 829 -68.97 17.12 19.41
CA GLN A 829 -69.37 17.60 20.74
C GLN A 829 -68.24 17.38 21.75
N ILE A 830 -67.12 18.08 21.55
CA ILE A 830 -65.93 18.00 22.41
C ILE A 830 -65.48 19.40 22.84
N VAL A 831 -64.97 19.52 24.07
CA VAL A 831 -64.66 20.82 24.71
C VAL A 831 -63.16 21.00 24.91
N TYR A 832 -62.63 22.18 24.59
CA TYR A 832 -61.22 22.53 24.80
C TYR A 832 -60.85 22.48 26.29
N GLN A 833 -59.68 21.94 26.60
CA GLN A 833 -59.14 21.64 27.95
C GLN A 833 -59.92 20.59 28.77
N THR A 834 -61.10 20.16 28.32
CA THR A 834 -61.84 19.05 28.94
C THR A 834 -61.64 17.75 28.15
N ASP A 835 -61.83 17.82 26.83
CA ASP A 835 -61.79 16.68 25.92
C ASP A 835 -60.58 16.68 25.00
N TYR A 836 -60.08 17.86 24.65
CA TYR A 836 -58.86 18.00 23.84
C TYR A 836 -58.00 19.18 24.29
N VAL A 837 -56.69 19.08 24.06
CA VAL A 837 -55.72 20.16 24.24
C VAL A 837 -54.95 20.39 22.95
N VAL A 838 -54.32 21.55 22.83
CA VAL A 838 -53.63 22.01 21.62
C VAL A 838 -52.19 22.41 22.00
N LYS A 839 -51.21 21.93 21.25
CA LYS A 839 -49.78 22.14 21.50
C LYS A 839 -49.01 22.39 20.19
N PRO A 840 -47.98 23.24 20.17
CA PRO A 840 -47.61 24.20 21.22
C PRO A 840 -48.54 25.42 21.21
N LEU A 841 -48.94 25.90 22.40
CA LEU A 841 -49.65 27.17 22.61
C LEU A 841 -48.99 28.04 23.68
N ASN A 842 -47.69 27.85 23.88
CA ASN A 842 -46.87 28.65 24.79
C ASN A 842 -46.28 29.85 24.04
N ASP A 843 -46.11 30.98 24.74
CA ASP A 843 -45.72 32.24 24.11
C ASP A 843 -44.33 32.19 23.47
N LYS A 844 -43.42 31.36 23.99
CA LYS A 844 -42.06 31.19 23.45
C LYS A 844 -42.09 30.59 22.05
N SER A 845 -42.71 29.43 21.88
CA SER A 845 -42.80 28.74 20.57
C SER A 845 -43.55 29.60 19.55
N LEU A 846 -44.60 30.31 19.98
CA LEU A 846 -45.34 31.21 19.10
C LEU A 846 -44.50 32.43 18.69
N ALA A 847 -43.72 33.01 19.61
CA ALA A 847 -42.81 34.12 19.31
C ALA A 847 -41.67 33.71 18.36
N GLU A 848 -41.08 32.53 18.56
CA GLU A 848 -40.05 31.97 17.66
C GLU A 848 -40.58 31.76 16.24
N PHE A 849 -41.82 31.27 16.10
CA PHE A 849 -42.49 31.14 14.80
C PHE A 849 -42.79 32.49 14.14
N ILE A 850 -43.32 33.45 14.89
CA ILE A 850 -43.65 34.80 14.40
C ILE A 850 -42.40 35.54 13.91
N SER A 851 -41.29 35.41 14.65
CA SER A 851 -40.02 36.10 14.34
C SER A 851 -39.27 35.52 13.14
N ASN A 852 -39.71 34.37 12.59
CA ASN A 852 -39.10 33.72 11.42
C ASN A 852 -37.60 33.40 11.63
N ASN A 853 -37.22 33.01 12.86
CA ASN A 853 -35.81 32.84 13.25
C ASN A 853 -35.11 31.64 12.58
N HIS A 854 -35.89 30.66 12.11
CA HIS A 854 -35.38 29.44 11.47
C HIS A 854 -36.18 29.18 10.19
N PRO A 855 -35.94 29.95 9.11
CA PRO A 855 -36.61 29.73 7.85
C PRO A 855 -36.03 28.50 7.14
N ASP A 856 -36.88 27.79 6.40
CA ASP A 856 -36.47 26.78 5.45
C ASP A 856 -35.71 27.41 4.27
N ALA A 857 -35.25 26.57 3.33
CA ALA A 857 -34.52 27.00 2.14
C ALA A 857 -35.30 28.00 1.25
N LEU A 858 -36.61 28.14 1.44
CA LEU A 858 -37.50 29.05 0.74
C LEU A 858 -37.83 30.32 1.54
N GLY A 859 -37.26 30.49 2.74
CA GLY A 859 -37.48 31.65 3.60
C GLY A 859 -38.69 31.52 4.52
N LYS A 860 -39.31 30.34 4.66
CA LYS A 860 -40.55 30.12 5.42
C LYS A 860 -40.29 29.40 6.72
N THR A 861 -40.95 29.80 7.80
CA THR A 861 -40.90 29.04 9.07
C THR A 861 -42.19 28.23 9.24
N HIS A 862 -42.06 27.00 9.74
CA HIS A 862 -43.18 26.07 9.95
C HIS A 862 -43.43 25.86 11.44
N LEU A 863 -44.70 25.74 11.83
CA LEU A 863 -45.11 25.39 13.18
C LEU A 863 -46.25 24.37 13.13
N THR A 864 -45.96 23.13 13.49
CA THR A 864 -46.96 22.07 13.59
C THR A 864 -47.81 22.24 14.84
N ILE A 865 -49.12 22.36 14.66
CA ILE A 865 -50.11 22.42 15.73
C ILE A 865 -50.72 21.03 15.91
N ILE A 866 -50.55 20.46 17.09
CA ILE A 866 -51.07 19.16 17.50
C ILE A 866 -52.33 19.36 18.35
N ILE A 867 -53.40 18.69 17.95
CA ILE A 867 -54.68 18.63 18.65
C ILE A 867 -54.81 17.21 19.19
N GLN A 868 -54.73 17.06 20.51
CA GLN A 868 -54.71 15.76 21.16
C GLN A 868 -55.83 15.64 22.19
N ALA A 869 -56.43 14.45 22.31
CA ALA A 869 -57.42 14.21 23.34
C ALA A 869 -56.78 14.39 24.74
N VAL A 870 -57.55 14.92 25.69
CA VAL A 870 -57.16 14.93 27.10
C VAL A 870 -57.16 13.49 27.60
N ASP A 871 -56.09 13.07 28.28
CA ASP A 871 -55.91 11.69 28.76
C ASP A 871 -57.16 11.17 29.50
N THR A 872 -57.79 11.97 30.35
CA THR A 872 -58.95 11.57 31.18
C THR A 872 -60.31 11.64 30.48
N SER A 873 -60.41 12.20 29.25
CA SER A 873 -61.68 12.32 28.55
C SER A 873 -62.27 10.95 28.19
N LEU A 874 -63.56 10.77 28.45
CA LEU A 874 -64.31 9.56 28.08
C LEU A 874 -64.91 9.63 26.67
N ILE A 875 -64.95 10.81 26.07
CA ILE A 875 -65.67 11.08 24.81
C ILE A 875 -64.76 11.53 23.67
N ALA A 876 -63.45 11.66 23.90
CA ALA A 876 -62.45 11.97 22.88
C ALA A 876 -61.23 11.05 22.98
N VAL A 877 -60.70 10.65 21.82
CA VAL A 877 -59.50 9.79 21.70
C VAL A 877 -58.66 10.24 20.50
N GLY A 878 -57.40 9.79 20.45
CA GLY A 878 -56.50 10.06 19.35
C GLY A 878 -55.94 11.48 19.34
N SER A 879 -55.30 11.81 18.22
CA SER A 879 -54.73 13.13 17.96
C SER A 879 -54.64 13.36 16.46
N THR A 880 -54.52 14.62 16.07
CA THR A 880 -54.34 15.08 14.68
C THR A 880 -53.49 16.34 14.69
N SER A 881 -52.95 16.74 13.55
CA SER A 881 -52.14 17.94 13.43
C SER A 881 -52.34 18.65 12.11
N PHE A 882 -51.91 19.91 12.06
CA PHE A 882 -51.77 20.71 10.84
C PHE A 882 -50.63 21.70 11.00
N ASP A 883 -50.06 22.12 9.89
CA ASP A 883 -48.96 23.08 9.87
C ASP A 883 -49.45 24.51 9.69
N LEU A 884 -48.86 25.42 10.48
CA LEU A 884 -48.85 26.85 10.19
C LEU A 884 -47.56 27.18 9.46
N ILE A 885 -47.67 27.89 8.35
CA ILE A 885 -46.55 28.27 7.50
C ILE A 885 -46.47 29.80 7.51
N ASN A 886 -45.44 30.34 8.15
CA ASN A 886 -45.12 31.77 8.13
C ASN A 886 -44.36 32.09 6.85
N ASP A 887 -45.06 32.68 5.90
CA ASP A 887 -44.48 33.16 4.64
C ASP A 887 -44.57 34.69 4.64
N PRO A 888 -43.44 35.42 4.83
CA PRO A 888 -43.43 36.88 4.82
C PRO A 888 -43.96 37.52 3.53
N ASN A 889 -44.10 36.74 2.44
CA ASN A 889 -44.65 37.20 1.17
C ASN A 889 -46.14 36.87 0.98
N ALA A 890 -46.75 36.11 1.90
CA ALA A 890 -48.17 35.80 1.87
C ALA A 890 -49.02 36.97 2.41
N THR A 891 -50.34 36.86 2.28
CA THR A 891 -51.25 37.84 2.88
C THR A 891 -51.27 37.70 4.41
N PRO A 892 -51.47 38.78 5.17
CA PRO A 892 -51.68 38.69 6.62
C PRO A 892 -52.88 37.80 6.96
N PRO A 893 -52.87 37.08 8.10
CA PRO A 893 -53.99 36.23 8.50
C PRO A 893 -55.24 37.09 8.76
N GLY A 894 -56.34 36.76 8.10
CA GLY A 894 -57.67 37.30 8.39
C GLY A 894 -58.31 36.67 9.64
N PRO A 895 -59.62 36.85 9.89
CA PRO A 895 -60.31 36.07 10.92
C PRO A 895 -60.14 34.56 10.66
N PRO A 896 -60.14 33.71 11.70
CA PRO A 896 -59.92 32.28 11.54
C PRO A 896 -60.87 31.73 10.47
N PRO A 897 -60.35 31.08 9.41
CA PRO A 897 -61.18 30.67 8.30
C PRO A 897 -62.27 29.72 8.79
N ILE A 898 -63.48 29.91 8.27
CA ILE A 898 -64.50 28.86 8.31
C ILE A 898 -64.03 27.84 7.27
N PRO A 899 -63.89 26.56 7.62
CA PRO A 899 -63.48 25.55 6.65
C PRO A 899 -64.41 25.64 5.45
N THR A 900 -63.82 25.68 4.26
CA THR A 900 -64.61 25.46 3.05
C THR A 900 -64.83 23.96 2.99
N PRO A 901 -66.06 23.44 2.83
CA PRO A 901 -66.27 22.01 2.78
C PRO A 901 -65.38 21.43 1.67
N THR A 902 -64.34 20.71 2.07
CA THR A 902 -63.58 19.92 1.12
C THR A 902 -64.60 18.98 0.51
N PRO A 903 -64.85 19.01 -0.82
CA PRO A 903 -65.80 18.11 -1.42
C PRO A 903 -65.40 16.71 -0.99
N THR A 904 -66.33 16.00 -0.34
CA THR A 904 -66.18 14.59 -0.05
C THR A 904 -65.73 13.97 -1.37
N PRO A 905 -64.57 13.28 -1.45
CA PRO A 905 -64.28 12.52 -2.64
C PRO A 905 -65.47 11.58 -2.77
N THR A 906 -66.26 11.77 -3.84
CA THR A 906 -67.31 10.84 -4.20
C THR A 906 -66.70 9.44 -4.10
N PRO A 907 -67.34 8.48 -3.39
CA PRO A 907 -66.85 7.12 -3.42
C PRO A 907 -66.66 6.76 -4.89
N PHE A 908 -65.49 6.21 -5.21
CA PHE A 908 -65.31 5.62 -6.54
C PHE A 908 -66.51 4.71 -6.77
N PRO A 909 -67.27 4.89 -7.87
CA PRO A 909 -68.35 3.96 -8.15
C PRO A 909 -67.74 2.57 -8.23
N ASP A 910 -68.39 1.61 -7.56
CA ASP A 910 -68.11 0.17 -7.67
C ASP A 910 -68.39 -0.28 -9.11
N ASN A 911 -67.53 0.10 -10.04
CA ASN A 911 -67.45 -0.47 -11.37
C ASN A 911 -66.17 0.01 -12.09
N PRO A 912 -65.20 -0.87 -12.40
CA PRO A 912 -63.98 -0.51 -13.13
C PRO A 912 -64.22 -0.21 -14.63
N GLY A 913 -65.44 0.16 -15.03
CA GLY A 913 -65.89 0.15 -16.42
C GLY A 913 -66.10 1.49 -17.14
N SER A 914 -66.00 2.67 -16.49
CA SER A 914 -66.45 3.93 -17.13
C SER A 914 -65.45 5.09 -17.23
N TRP A 915 -64.21 4.96 -16.75
CA TRP A 915 -63.26 6.09 -16.71
C TRP A 915 -62.64 6.48 -18.08
N ILE A 916 -62.86 5.70 -19.15
CA ILE A 916 -62.17 5.90 -20.44
C ILE A 916 -62.78 7.06 -21.28
N SER A 917 -63.94 7.63 -20.92
CA SER A 917 -64.64 8.54 -21.86
C SER A 917 -64.40 10.06 -21.69
N LYS A 918 -63.51 10.53 -20.78
CA LYS A 918 -63.33 11.99 -20.56
C LYS A 918 -61.90 12.52 -20.43
N SER A 919 -60.93 11.94 -21.15
CA SER A 919 -59.68 12.65 -21.48
C SER A 919 -59.39 12.52 -22.98
N SER A 920 -59.89 13.49 -23.74
CA SER A 920 -59.77 13.53 -25.21
C SER A 920 -58.33 13.64 -25.72
N ASN A 921 -57.34 13.77 -24.85
CA ASN A 921 -55.93 13.81 -25.22
C ASN A 921 -55.13 12.54 -24.89
N LEU A 922 -55.63 11.58 -24.10
CA LEU A 922 -54.86 10.35 -23.77
C LEU A 922 -55.12 9.21 -24.76
N ALA A 923 -56.34 9.14 -25.33
CA ALA A 923 -56.73 8.14 -26.33
C ALA A 923 -55.94 8.26 -27.65
N TRP A 924 -55.34 9.43 -27.92
CA TRP A 924 -54.50 9.66 -29.10
C TRP A 924 -53.05 9.16 -28.91
N PHE A 925 -52.53 9.13 -27.67
CA PHE A 925 -51.16 8.67 -27.39
C PHE A 925 -51.05 7.16 -27.16
N LEU A 926 -52.13 6.50 -26.71
CA LEU A 926 -52.11 5.04 -26.47
C LEU A 926 -51.75 4.21 -27.71
N PRO A 927 -52.26 4.48 -28.93
CA PRO A 927 -51.84 3.78 -30.14
C PRO A 927 -50.36 4.03 -30.47
N LEU A 928 -49.83 5.20 -30.12
CA LEU A 928 -48.46 5.61 -30.38
C LEU A 928 -47.48 4.94 -29.40
N ILE A 929 -47.86 4.82 -28.13
CA ILE A 929 -47.09 4.12 -27.07
C ILE A 929 -47.14 2.61 -27.30
N ILE A 930 -48.30 2.04 -27.63
CA ILE A 930 -48.42 0.62 -27.95
C ILE A 930 -47.69 0.31 -29.26
N GLY A 931 -47.80 1.17 -30.29
CA GLY A 931 -47.09 1.02 -31.55
C GLY A 931 -45.56 1.02 -31.39
N THR A 932 -45.02 2.00 -30.66
CA THR A 932 -43.57 2.10 -30.40
C THR A 932 -43.06 0.95 -29.54
N SER A 933 -43.79 0.55 -28.49
CA SER A 933 -43.43 -0.59 -27.65
C SER A 933 -43.43 -1.90 -28.43
N THR A 934 -44.41 -2.09 -29.33
CA THR A 934 -44.50 -3.28 -30.18
C THR A 934 -43.37 -3.32 -31.20
N ILE A 935 -43.01 -2.18 -31.81
CA ILE A 935 -41.87 -2.08 -32.74
C ILE A 935 -40.55 -2.41 -32.02
N VAL A 936 -40.35 -1.91 -30.79
CA VAL A 936 -39.14 -2.20 -30.01
C VAL A 936 -39.06 -3.69 -29.65
N ILE A 937 -40.16 -4.29 -29.19
CA ILE A 937 -40.21 -5.72 -28.86
C ILE A 937 -39.98 -6.59 -30.12
N VAL A 938 -40.62 -6.26 -31.25
CA VAL A 938 -40.42 -6.96 -32.52
C VAL A 938 -38.99 -6.79 -33.03
N THR A 939 -38.38 -5.62 -32.85
CA THR A 939 -36.98 -5.37 -33.24
C THR A 939 -36.03 -6.18 -32.36
N ILE A 940 -36.26 -6.24 -31.04
CA ILE A 940 -35.46 -7.06 -30.11
C ILE A 940 -35.59 -8.55 -30.45
N ILE A 941 -36.81 -9.01 -30.73
CA ILE A 941 -37.07 -10.41 -31.14
C ILE A 941 -36.41 -10.70 -32.49
N TYR A 942 -36.50 -9.78 -33.47
CA TYR A 942 -35.88 -9.91 -34.78
C TYR A 942 -34.34 -9.91 -34.69
N VAL A 943 -33.74 -9.05 -33.88
CA VAL A 943 -32.29 -9.00 -33.64
C VAL A 943 -31.80 -10.27 -32.93
N LYS A 944 -32.54 -10.77 -31.92
CA LYS A 944 -32.23 -12.06 -31.29
C LYS A 944 -32.39 -13.23 -32.27
N TYR A 945 -33.42 -13.23 -33.11
CA TYR A 945 -33.63 -14.24 -34.14
C TYR A 945 -32.50 -14.23 -35.19
N LYS A 946 -32.08 -13.04 -35.65
CA LYS A 946 -31.00 -12.87 -36.63
C LYS A 946 -29.63 -13.27 -36.07
N ARG A 947 -29.35 -12.97 -34.79
CA ARG A 947 -28.15 -13.46 -34.08
C ARG A 947 -28.15 -14.99 -33.92
N LYS A 948 -29.29 -15.61 -33.65
CA LYS A 948 -29.41 -17.07 -33.46
C LYS A 948 -29.30 -17.87 -34.77
N LYS A 949 -29.60 -17.26 -35.93
CA LYS A 949 -29.48 -17.91 -37.25
C LYS A 949 -28.21 -17.57 -38.04
N GLY A 950 -27.31 -16.73 -37.52
CA GLY A 950 -26.05 -16.42 -38.19
C GLY A 950 -26.19 -15.72 -39.56
N ILE A 951 -27.33 -15.09 -39.85
CA ILE A 951 -27.58 -14.39 -41.12
C ILE A 951 -27.08 -12.95 -40.98
N GLY A 952 -25.78 -12.76 -41.15
CA GLY A 952 -25.10 -11.47 -41.10
C GLY A 952 -23.68 -11.61 -41.62
N GLY A 953 -23.54 -11.74 -42.93
CA GLY A 953 -22.27 -12.02 -43.61
C GLY A 953 -21.19 -10.99 -43.29
N LYS A 954 -19.95 -11.50 -43.20
CA LYS A 954 -18.71 -10.73 -43.25
C LYS A 954 -18.76 -9.74 -44.42
N ARG A 955 -18.76 -8.43 -44.14
CA ARG A 955 -18.29 -7.43 -45.10
C ARG A 955 -16.94 -6.93 -44.65
N VAL A 956 -15.94 -7.43 -45.37
CA VAL A 956 -14.63 -6.81 -45.57
C VAL A 956 -14.87 -5.39 -46.10
N ILE A 957 -14.25 -4.38 -45.48
CA ILE A 957 -14.07 -3.07 -46.11
C ILE A 957 -12.58 -2.75 -46.12
N LYS A 958 -12.02 -2.85 -47.33
CA LYS A 958 -10.74 -2.28 -47.77
C LYS A 958 -10.78 -0.75 -47.58
N GLY A 959 -9.64 -0.18 -47.21
CA GLY A 959 -9.51 1.26 -46.95
C GLY A 959 -9.47 2.15 -48.19
N THR A 960 -9.46 3.46 -47.94
CA THR A 960 -8.83 4.48 -48.79
C THR A 960 -8.65 5.80 -48.04
N ARG A 961 -7.40 6.28 -48.02
CA ARG A 961 -6.90 7.67 -48.09
C ARG A 961 -7.78 8.81 -47.54
N LYS A 962 -7.26 9.49 -46.51
CA LYS A 962 -6.62 10.81 -46.67
C LYS A 962 -5.56 11.00 -45.61
#